data_AF-A0A2P6M6I6-F1
#
_entry.id   AF-A0A2P6M6I6-F1
#
_cell.length_a   1.000
_cell.length_b   1.000
_cell.length_c   1.000
_cell.angle_alpha   90.00
_cell.angle_beta   90.00
_cell.angle_gamma   90.00
#
_symmetry.space_group_name_H-M   'P 1'
#
loop_
_entity.id
_entity.type
_entity.pdbx_description
1 polymer ?
#
loop_
_entity_poly.entity_id
_entity_poly.type
_entity_poly.pdbx_seq_one_letter_code
_entity_poly.pdbx_strand_id
1 'polypeptide(L)'
;MPMEPGSTPPPGGQGAERYRFEGVVVDVAAHSICRDGEPRPLEPKAFAVLVELLRHHGELLSRDQLLDAVWGHRHVTPGVLTRAIAQLRHALGDDSHAPRCIQTQHALGYRFIAPLDLPAPTEPPAPGTPPAAAATPPPAPVPGEPPATARREDPPRDPETARLGRRRSDRSRHWRWALASAALVLVVLLLATRPWDPGPVAAEASVAVLPFDALGGSEQDKAYAEGLAREMLAALAGVNGLRVAAWRPREAIEAGGGPVAVGRQLGVAAVLDANLRREQGRLRVSARLSDTRTGFTLWSGSYDREPERVFDIQAEIAAEVARLLVGPLPDAGEGLRRRLTPTRDLAAFEDYLGGLRLLSAGDRPRAIESFSQALERDSRFALAQAGICRAELWRFEGHRDAGAFESARLACLRAGNMDGTLGSVQLALGDLYRAGGDHARALEHYQRAEADLSVRAMALAGQAKAHLATGDATRAFALFGQAVAASPDDARLHADLGYQHYLAGDLPAAIDALSRSSELEPGNAHVWSTLGSLQAAAGRNDDAIASFERSLAIEPIEAVLNNLGTLRMQAGDTEGAGSHYRQAVQLNPNNPELWGNLADALALSGSEPDEAAATYAEAARRMREFVTMKPGDAKAQALLAWYLANLGEPGAAADALARAEAIGQQPAEVAVLAAQVRALAGEEAAARASLEAARAAGMAELRITTNPFLLRAGLVEAAPAQH
;
A
#
# COMPACT_ATOMS: atom_id res chain seq x y z
N MET A 1 -4.38 -13.62 -50.45
CA MET A 1 -4.84 -12.74 -51.54
C MET A 1 -5.35 -11.43 -50.93
N PRO A 2 -5.17 -10.31 -51.63
CA PRO A 2 -4.57 -9.11 -51.07
C PRO A 2 -5.59 -8.05 -50.60
N MET A 3 -5.07 -7.12 -49.80
CA MET A 3 -5.63 -5.78 -49.60
C MET A 3 -5.84 -5.09 -50.95
N GLU A 4 -6.95 -4.37 -51.11
CA GLU A 4 -6.92 -3.09 -51.83
C GLU A 4 -7.88 -2.05 -51.22
N PRO A 5 -7.56 -0.76 -51.39
CA PRO A 5 -8.00 0.35 -50.56
C PRO A 5 -9.03 1.23 -51.27
N GLY A 6 -9.72 2.09 -50.51
CA GLY A 6 -10.33 3.31 -51.06
C GLY A 6 -11.80 3.49 -50.72
N SER A 7 -12.05 4.29 -49.70
CA SER A 7 -13.07 5.34 -49.81
C SER A 7 -12.53 6.60 -49.15
N THR A 8 -12.09 7.51 -50.01
CA THR A 8 -11.83 8.91 -49.69
C THR A 8 -13.08 9.55 -49.07
N PRO A 9 -12.96 10.33 -47.97
CA PRO A 9 -14.07 11.16 -47.51
C PRO A 9 -14.33 12.29 -48.52
N PRO A 10 -15.58 12.74 -48.71
CA PRO A 10 -15.89 13.83 -49.62
C PRO A 10 -15.29 15.17 -49.13
N PRO A 11 -15.03 16.12 -50.04
CA PRO A 11 -14.27 17.33 -49.74
C PRO A 11 -15.10 18.31 -48.90
N GLY A 12 -14.41 19.06 -48.05
CA GLY A 12 -15.01 20.00 -47.12
C GLY A 12 -15.91 21.05 -47.77
N GLY A 13 -17.10 21.20 -47.18
CA GLY A 13 -17.81 22.46 -47.11
C GLY A 13 -17.88 22.87 -45.65
N GLN A 14 -17.03 23.82 -45.23
CA GLN A 14 -17.22 24.56 -43.97
C GLN A 14 -18.43 25.48 -44.14
N GLY A 15 -19.63 24.91 -44.18
CA GLY A 15 -20.88 25.61 -43.96
C GLY A 15 -21.15 25.58 -42.46
N ALA A 16 -21.47 26.73 -41.86
CA ALA A 16 -21.81 26.82 -40.45
C ALA A 16 -22.97 25.86 -40.10
N GLU A 17 -22.66 24.70 -39.50
CA GLU A 17 -23.64 23.75 -38.99
C GLU A 17 -24.43 24.45 -37.87
N ARG A 18 -25.63 24.93 -38.22
CA ARG A 18 -26.58 25.52 -37.28
C ARG A 18 -27.82 24.66 -37.22
N TYR A 19 -28.12 24.15 -36.03
CA TYR A 19 -29.33 23.38 -35.76
C TYR A 19 -30.35 24.25 -35.03
N ARG A 20 -31.63 24.12 -35.39
CA ARG A 20 -32.75 24.79 -34.74
C ARG A 20 -33.84 23.79 -34.39
N PHE A 21 -34.32 23.85 -33.15
CA PHE A 21 -35.42 23.03 -32.64
C PHE A 21 -35.96 23.65 -31.34
N GLU A 22 -37.27 23.60 -31.09
CA GLU A 22 -37.89 23.95 -29.78
C GLU A 22 -37.38 25.29 -29.15
N GLY A 23 -37.20 26.34 -29.96
CA GLY A 23 -36.68 27.65 -29.49
C GLY A 23 -35.18 27.68 -29.18
N VAL A 24 -34.47 26.57 -29.41
CA VAL A 24 -33.02 26.40 -29.24
C VAL A 24 -32.30 26.55 -30.58
N VAL A 25 -31.21 27.33 -30.58
CA VAL A 25 -30.27 27.48 -31.69
C VAL A 25 -28.90 26.98 -31.24
N VAL A 26 -28.37 25.98 -31.92
CA VAL A 26 -27.01 25.46 -31.70
C VAL A 26 -26.14 25.86 -32.89
N ASP A 27 -25.11 26.65 -32.64
CA ASP A 27 -24.09 27.01 -33.63
C ASP A 27 -22.81 26.22 -33.33
N VAL A 28 -22.53 25.21 -34.17
CA VAL A 28 -21.39 24.32 -33.99
C VAL A 28 -20.06 25.06 -34.18
N ALA A 29 -20.00 26.01 -35.12
CA ALA A 29 -18.78 26.77 -35.39
C ALA A 29 -18.45 27.72 -34.23
N ALA A 30 -19.47 28.35 -33.64
CA ALA A 30 -19.32 29.25 -32.51
C ALA A 30 -19.27 28.55 -31.14
N HIS A 31 -19.42 27.23 -31.07
CA HIS A 31 -19.56 26.46 -29.82
C HIS A 31 -20.60 27.06 -28.86
N SER A 32 -21.70 27.56 -29.40
CA SER A 32 -22.71 28.29 -28.62
C SER A 32 -24.09 27.65 -28.76
N ILE A 33 -24.81 27.61 -27.65
CA ILE A 33 -26.22 27.23 -27.60
C ILE A 33 -27.01 28.39 -26.99
N CYS A 34 -28.06 28.80 -27.70
CA CYS A 34 -28.99 29.82 -27.24
C CYS A 34 -30.39 29.23 -27.17
N ARG A 35 -31.15 29.55 -26.13
CA ARG A 35 -32.56 29.15 -26.01
C ARG A 35 -33.39 30.41 -25.79
N ASP A 36 -34.37 30.64 -26.64
CA ASP A 36 -35.24 31.82 -26.63
C ASP A 36 -34.46 33.15 -26.64
N GLY A 37 -33.29 33.16 -27.30
CA GLY A 37 -32.39 34.31 -27.39
C GLY A 37 -31.36 34.45 -26.26
N GLU A 38 -31.46 33.66 -25.19
CA GLU A 38 -30.52 33.68 -24.05
C GLU A 38 -29.43 32.59 -24.19
N PRO A 39 -28.14 32.95 -24.05
CA PRO A 39 -27.04 31.98 -24.14
C PRO A 39 -27.04 31.01 -22.94
N ARG A 40 -26.87 29.72 -23.20
CA ARG A 40 -26.77 28.68 -22.18
C ARG A 40 -25.34 28.16 -22.11
N PRO A 41 -24.63 28.29 -20.98
CA PRO A 41 -23.27 27.77 -20.86
C PRO A 41 -23.32 26.24 -20.78
N LEU A 42 -22.44 25.59 -21.55
CA LEU A 42 -22.37 24.13 -21.62
C LEU A 42 -20.91 23.68 -21.61
N GLU A 43 -20.60 22.61 -20.86
CA GLU A 43 -19.25 22.07 -20.83
C GLU A 43 -18.86 21.56 -22.24
N PRO A 44 -17.59 21.73 -22.69
CA PRO A 44 -17.19 21.37 -24.05
C PRO A 44 -17.50 19.92 -24.45
N LYS A 45 -17.40 18.99 -23.49
CA LYS A 45 -17.70 17.58 -23.73
C LYS A 45 -19.20 17.29 -23.81
N ALA A 46 -20.02 17.95 -22.99
CA ALA A 46 -21.46 17.84 -23.12
C ALA A 46 -21.95 18.49 -24.43
N PHE A 47 -21.31 19.58 -24.89
CA PHE A 47 -21.60 20.18 -26.18
C PHE A 47 -21.27 19.22 -27.34
N ALA A 48 -20.11 18.54 -27.28
CA ALA A 48 -19.75 17.53 -28.27
C ALA A 48 -20.75 16.36 -28.33
N VAL A 49 -21.26 15.90 -27.17
CA VAL A 49 -22.33 14.87 -27.13
C VAL A 49 -23.61 15.37 -27.81
N LEU A 50 -23.99 16.64 -27.58
CA LEU A 50 -25.17 17.22 -28.24
C LEU A 50 -25.00 17.28 -29.76
N VAL A 51 -23.84 17.71 -30.24
CA VAL A 51 -23.55 17.76 -31.68
C VAL A 51 -23.65 16.36 -32.29
N GLU A 52 -23.13 15.34 -31.61
CA GLU A 52 -23.18 13.96 -32.11
C GLU A 52 -24.62 13.42 -32.18
N LEU A 53 -25.44 13.73 -31.17
CA LEU A 53 -26.86 13.41 -31.13
C LEU A 53 -27.68 14.15 -32.19
N LEU A 54 -27.32 15.40 -32.51
CA LEU A 54 -27.96 16.20 -33.55
C LEU A 54 -27.59 15.72 -34.96
N ARG A 55 -26.34 15.29 -35.17
CA ARG A 55 -25.87 14.69 -36.43
C ARG A 55 -26.57 13.37 -36.74
N HIS A 56 -26.88 12.59 -35.71
CA HIS A 56 -27.61 11.33 -35.80
C HIS A 56 -29.07 11.48 -35.32
N HIS A 57 -29.71 12.60 -35.69
CA HIS A 57 -31.09 12.89 -35.29
C HIS A 57 -32.04 11.73 -35.65
N GLY A 58 -32.84 11.29 -34.67
CA GLY A 58 -33.79 10.18 -34.81
C GLY A 58 -33.18 8.79 -34.70
N GLU A 59 -31.85 8.65 -34.73
CA GLU A 59 -31.15 7.38 -34.60
C GLU A 59 -30.84 7.07 -33.12
N LEU A 60 -30.76 5.78 -32.80
CA LEU A 60 -30.37 5.33 -31.46
C LEU A 60 -28.84 5.14 -31.44
N LEU A 61 -28.14 6.02 -30.74
CA LEU A 61 -26.71 5.88 -30.50
C LEU A 61 -26.47 5.11 -29.21
N SER A 62 -25.64 4.07 -29.29
CA SER A 62 -25.23 3.29 -28.13
C SER A 62 -24.34 4.12 -27.19
N ARG A 63 -24.25 3.70 -25.92
CA ARG A 63 -23.37 4.39 -24.96
C ARG A 63 -21.91 4.34 -25.40
N ASP A 64 -21.47 3.21 -25.93
CA ASP A 64 -20.09 3.01 -26.38
C ASP A 64 -19.79 3.88 -27.61
N GLN A 65 -20.75 4.00 -28.54
CA GLN A 65 -20.61 4.89 -29.72
C GLN A 65 -20.46 6.36 -29.31
N LEU A 66 -21.25 6.83 -28.34
CA LEU A 66 -21.15 8.21 -27.83
C LEU A 66 -19.86 8.45 -27.03
N LEU A 67 -19.42 7.44 -26.27
CA LEU A 67 -18.17 7.50 -25.52
C LEU A 67 -16.97 7.54 -26.46
N ASP A 68 -16.92 6.67 -27.47
CA ASP A 68 -15.85 6.62 -28.46
C ASP A 68 -15.81 7.90 -29.32
N ALA A 69 -16.97 8.42 -29.76
CA ALA A 69 -17.03 9.61 -30.60
C ALA A 69 -16.52 10.87 -29.89
N VAL A 70 -16.83 11.05 -28.60
CA VAL A 70 -16.53 12.29 -27.87
C VAL A 70 -15.26 12.19 -27.01
N TRP A 71 -14.90 11.00 -26.53
CA TRP A 71 -13.74 10.78 -25.66
C TRP A 71 -12.64 9.88 -26.29
N GLY A 72 -12.90 9.21 -27.41
CA GLY A 72 -11.95 8.30 -28.08
C GLY A 72 -11.66 7.04 -27.25
N HIS A 73 -10.58 6.31 -27.58
CA HIS A 73 -10.16 5.08 -26.89
C HIS A 73 -9.59 5.27 -25.47
N ARG A 74 -9.95 6.35 -24.75
CA ARG A 74 -9.62 6.50 -23.33
C ARG A 74 -10.68 5.76 -22.51
N HIS A 75 -10.25 4.94 -21.55
CA HIS A 75 -11.17 4.25 -20.63
C HIS A 75 -11.88 5.27 -19.73
N VAL A 76 -13.09 5.69 -20.12
CA VAL A 76 -13.96 6.59 -19.35
C VAL A 76 -15.12 5.78 -18.76
N THR A 77 -15.48 6.06 -17.51
CA THR A 77 -16.60 5.37 -16.87
C THR A 77 -17.94 5.79 -17.50
N PRO A 78 -18.93 4.89 -17.64
CA PRO A 78 -20.25 5.23 -18.21
C PRO A 78 -21.01 6.36 -17.49
N GLY A 79 -20.60 6.70 -16.26
CA GLY A 79 -21.14 7.81 -15.48
C GLY A 79 -20.89 9.18 -16.12
N VAL A 80 -19.80 9.36 -16.87
CA VAL A 80 -19.48 10.64 -17.53
C VAL A 80 -20.49 10.99 -18.62
N LEU A 81 -20.91 10.00 -19.42
CA LEU A 81 -21.97 10.19 -20.42
C LEU A 81 -23.31 10.51 -19.74
N THR A 82 -23.62 9.83 -18.63
CA THR A 82 -24.84 10.10 -17.85
C THR A 82 -24.89 11.54 -17.32
N ARG A 83 -23.76 12.07 -16.81
CA ARG A 83 -23.64 13.47 -16.39
C ARG A 83 -23.78 14.44 -17.56
N ALA A 84 -23.14 14.17 -18.69
CA ALA A 84 -23.26 14.99 -19.89
C ALA A 84 -24.72 15.07 -20.37
N ILE A 85 -25.44 13.95 -20.39
CA ILE A 85 -26.87 13.92 -20.76
C ILE A 85 -27.74 14.67 -19.74
N ALA A 86 -27.43 14.58 -18.43
CA ALA A 86 -28.15 15.35 -17.41
C ALA A 86 -27.96 16.87 -17.58
N GLN A 87 -26.73 17.31 -17.86
CA GLN A 87 -26.43 18.71 -18.15
C GLN A 87 -27.13 19.19 -19.43
N LEU A 88 -27.15 18.37 -20.48
CA LEU A 88 -27.86 18.66 -21.72
C LEU A 88 -29.36 18.80 -21.49
N ARG A 89 -29.97 17.89 -20.72
CA ARG A 89 -31.38 18.00 -20.37
C ARG A 89 -31.69 19.28 -19.60
N HIS A 90 -30.83 19.67 -18.66
CA HIS A 90 -31.00 20.94 -17.96
C HIS A 90 -30.90 22.16 -18.91
N ALA A 91 -29.90 22.18 -19.78
CA ALA A 91 -29.69 23.29 -20.73
C ALA A 91 -30.82 23.41 -21.77
N LEU A 92 -31.37 22.27 -22.22
CA LEU A 92 -32.51 22.19 -23.14
C LEU A 92 -33.87 22.32 -22.43
N GLY A 93 -33.89 22.29 -21.09
CA GLY A 93 -35.09 22.18 -20.25
C GLY A 93 -35.97 20.99 -20.61
N ASP A 94 -35.32 19.85 -20.79
CA ASP A 94 -35.89 18.55 -21.09
C ASP A 94 -35.99 17.69 -19.82
N ASP A 95 -37.03 16.86 -19.69
CA ASP A 95 -37.28 16.00 -18.53
C ASP A 95 -36.99 14.53 -18.90
N SER A 96 -36.30 13.80 -18.02
CA SER A 96 -36.03 12.37 -18.23
C SER A 96 -37.28 11.49 -18.21
N HIS A 97 -38.34 11.88 -17.50
CA HIS A 97 -39.59 11.12 -17.38
C HIS A 97 -40.60 11.47 -18.48
N ALA A 98 -40.43 12.63 -19.12
CA ALA A 98 -41.25 13.10 -20.23
C ALA A 98 -40.36 13.75 -21.30
N PRO A 99 -39.51 12.96 -22.00
CA PRO A 99 -38.49 13.50 -22.90
C PRO A 99 -39.13 14.17 -24.12
N ARG A 100 -38.72 15.41 -24.37
CA ARG A 100 -39.02 16.22 -25.55
C ARG A 100 -37.84 16.32 -26.51
N CYS A 101 -36.62 16.27 -26.00
CA CYS A 101 -35.40 16.40 -26.81
C CYS A 101 -34.57 15.12 -26.84
N ILE A 102 -34.22 14.55 -25.68
CA ILE A 102 -33.33 13.41 -25.55
C ILE A 102 -34.05 12.25 -24.86
N GLN A 103 -34.37 11.22 -25.64
CA GLN A 103 -34.96 9.99 -25.13
C GLN A 103 -33.88 9.00 -24.67
N THR A 104 -33.99 8.51 -23.43
CA THR A 104 -33.17 7.38 -22.96
C THR A 104 -33.83 6.07 -23.36
N GLN A 105 -33.09 5.20 -24.03
CA GLN A 105 -33.45 3.79 -24.19
C GLN A 105 -32.69 2.97 -23.15
N HIS A 106 -33.42 2.35 -22.21
CA HIS A 106 -32.80 1.63 -21.09
C HIS A 106 -31.89 0.51 -21.61
N ALA A 107 -30.72 0.34 -20.97
CA ALA A 107 -29.64 -0.57 -21.39
C ALA A 107 -29.02 -0.36 -22.80
N LEU A 108 -29.63 0.41 -23.71
CA LEU A 108 -29.16 0.53 -25.10
C LEU A 108 -28.40 1.85 -25.39
N GLY A 109 -28.94 3.01 -25.00
CA GLY A 109 -28.32 4.29 -25.38
C GLY A 109 -29.27 5.49 -25.37
N TYR A 110 -28.98 6.48 -26.21
CA TYR A 110 -29.71 7.75 -26.29
C TYR A 110 -30.12 8.07 -27.72
N ARG A 111 -31.29 8.68 -27.87
CA ARG A 111 -31.81 9.14 -29.16
C ARG A 111 -32.30 10.58 -29.04
N PHE A 112 -31.94 11.41 -29.99
CA PHE A 112 -32.51 12.76 -30.11
C PHE A 112 -33.83 12.69 -30.88
N ILE A 113 -34.89 13.25 -30.32
CA ILE A 113 -36.27 13.09 -30.80
C ILE A 113 -36.98 14.41 -31.14
N ALA A 114 -36.39 15.56 -30.81
CA ALA A 114 -36.99 16.85 -31.18
C ALA A 114 -36.85 17.10 -32.69
N PRO A 115 -37.92 17.56 -33.37
CA PRO A 115 -37.88 17.83 -34.80
C PRO A 115 -36.88 18.95 -35.12
N LEU A 116 -35.95 18.67 -36.03
CA LEU A 116 -35.00 19.67 -36.53
C LEU A 116 -35.59 20.47 -37.68
N ASP A 117 -35.51 21.80 -37.60
CA ASP A 117 -35.76 22.69 -38.72
C ASP A 117 -34.54 22.68 -39.65
N LEU A 118 -34.43 21.65 -40.48
CA LEU A 118 -33.40 21.56 -41.52
C LEU A 118 -33.77 22.48 -42.69
N PRO A 119 -32.84 23.28 -43.24
CA PRO A 119 -33.09 23.99 -44.49
C PRO A 119 -33.36 22.97 -45.62
N ALA A 120 -34.39 23.23 -46.43
CA ALA A 120 -34.79 22.34 -47.53
C ALA A 120 -33.62 22.04 -48.49
N PRO A 121 -33.56 20.82 -49.08
CA PRO A 121 -32.53 20.50 -50.05
C PRO A 121 -32.75 21.34 -51.31
N THR A 122 -31.76 22.16 -51.66
CA THR A 122 -31.76 22.93 -52.91
C THR A 122 -31.69 21.95 -54.09
N GLU A 123 -32.71 22.01 -54.94
CA GLU A 123 -32.84 21.23 -56.17
C GLU A 123 -31.65 21.48 -57.12
N PRO A 124 -31.06 20.44 -57.75
CA PRO A 124 -29.91 20.63 -58.65
C PRO A 124 -30.36 21.24 -59.99
N PRO A 125 -29.67 22.25 -60.54
CA PRO A 125 -29.99 22.76 -61.87
C PRO A 125 -29.55 21.77 -62.94
N ALA A 126 -30.45 21.52 -63.90
CA ALA A 126 -30.23 20.66 -65.07
C ALA A 126 -29.18 21.25 -66.04
N PRO A 127 -28.56 20.41 -66.91
CA PRO A 127 -27.34 20.74 -67.62
C PRO A 127 -27.58 21.47 -68.95
N GLY A 128 -26.76 22.50 -69.24
CA GLY A 128 -26.73 23.18 -70.52
C GLY A 128 -25.38 23.88 -70.76
N THR A 129 -24.57 23.29 -71.64
CA THR A 129 -23.24 23.74 -72.12
C THR A 129 -23.36 24.91 -73.14
N PRO A 130 -22.26 25.57 -73.58
CA PRO A 130 -22.14 27.04 -73.77
C PRO A 130 -22.00 27.39 -75.28
N PRO A 131 -21.73 28.64 -75.78
CA PRO A 131 -20.45 29.35 -75.59
C PRO A 131 -20.49 30.91 -75.64
N ALA A 132 -19.39 31.51 -75.19
CA ALA A 132 -18.66 32.67 -75.74
C ALA A 132 -19.35 34.01 -76.15
N ALA A 133 -18.67 35.07 -75.69
CA ALA A 133 -18.28 36.30 -76.41
C ALA A 133 -19.19 37.54 -76.39
N ALA A 134 -18.73 38.56 -75.64
CA ALA A 134 -18.31 39.89 -76.13
C ALA A 134 -17.76 40.67 -74.90
N ALA A 135 -16.47 40.92 -74.71
CA ALA A 135 -15.52 41.74 -75.47
C ALA A 135 -15.86 43.25 -75.53
N THR A 136 -15.15 44.01 -74.67
CA THR A 136 -14.62 45.39 -74.84
C THR A 136 -15.61 46.57 -74.93
N PRO A 137 -15.31 47.75 -74.33
CA PRO A 137 -14.19 48.62 -74.71
C PRO A 137 -13.33 49.21 -73.54
N PRO A 138 -12.22 49.92 -73.86
CA PRO A 138 -11.24 50.55 -72.95
C PRO A 138 -11.45 52.10 -72.88
N PRO A 139 -10.47 52.98 -72.54
CA PRO A 139 -9.37 52.98 -71.54
C PRO A 139 -9.36 54.26 -70.61
N ALA A 140 -8.46 54.24 -69.61
CA ALA A 140 -7.73 55.38 -68.98
C ALA A 140 -8.48 56.35 -68.02
N PRO A 141 -7.79 57.18 -67.18
CA PRO A 141 -6.35 57.24 -66.85
C PRO A 141 -6.02 57.22 -65.33
N VAL A 142 -4.73 57.04 -65.04
CA VAL A 142 -4.03 57.27 -63.76
C VAL A 142 -3.89 58.80 -63.51
N PRO A 143 -3.40 59.27 -62.35
CA PRO A 143 -1.96 59.54 -62.32
C PRO A 143 -1.27 59.23 -60.99
N GLY A 144 -0.04 58.71 -61.10
CA GLY A 144 0.97 58.80 -60.08
C GLY A 144 1.96 59.95 -60.36
N GLU A 145 2.70 60.30 -59.30
CA GLU A 145 4.11 60.75 -59.25
C GLU A 145 4.55 62.12 -59.83
N PRO A 146 5.75 62.70 -59.51
CA PRO A 146 6.79 62.36 -58.49
C PRO A 146 7.46 63.63 -57.81
N PRO A 147 8.81 63.83 -57.68
CA PRO A 147 9.65 63.61 -56.47
C PRO A 147 10.63 64.80 -56.11
N ALA A 148 11.71 64.47 -55.36
CA ALA A 148 12.94 65.23 -55.01
C ALA A 148 12.92 65.91 -53.62
N THR A 149 13.90 65.78 -52.72
CA THR A 149 15.37 65.95 -52.84
C THR A 149 16.09 65.19 -51.70
N ALA A 150 17.11 64.37 -51.98
CA ALA A 150 18.55 64.68 -51.96
C ALA A 150 19.21 64.84 -50.57
N ARG A 151 20.18 63.92 -50.33
CA ARG A 151 21.49 64.06 -49.68
C ARG A 151 21.78 65.26 -48.75
N ARG A 152 22.33 64.94 -47.58
CA ARG A 152 23.53 65.55 -46.96
C ARG A 152 24.04 64.56 -45.90
N GLU A 153 25.12 63.82 -46.16
CA GLU A 153 26.54 64.20 -45.98
C GLU A 153 26.96 64.26 -44.50
N ASP A 154 27.77 63.28 -44.12
CA ASP A 154 28.66 63.27 -42.95
C ASP A 154 29.57 64.52 -42.93
N PRO A 155 30.07 64.91 -41.76
CA PRO A 155 31.43 65.42 -41.63
C PRO A 155 32.36 64.32 -41.09
N PRO A 156 33.44 63.98 -41.80
CA PRO A 156 34.56 63.22 -41.25
C PRO A 156 35.60 64.17 -40.63
N ARG A 157 36.39 63.67 -39.68
CA ARG A 157 37.78 64.11 -39.38
C ARG A 157 38.44 63.16 -38.36
N ASP A 158 39.01 62.07 -38.89
CA ASP A 158 40.44 61.68 -38.90
C ASP A 158 41.45 62.32 -37.89
N PRO A 159 42.66 61.75 -37.67
CA PRO A 159 42.97 60.70 -36.70
C PRO A 159 44.20 61.05 -35.79
N GLU A 160 44.59 60.11 -34.94
CA GLU A 160 45.87 60.03 -34.19
C GLU A 160 46.20 61.12 -33.15
N THR A 161 46.28 60.72 -31.88
CA THR A 161 47.57 60.55 -31.18
C THR A 161 47.37 60.11 -29.72
N ALA A 162 48.14 59.10 -29.31
CA ALA A 162 48.74 58.92 -27.98
C ALA A 162 47.81 58.80 -26.75
N ARG A 163 48.00 57.91 -25.77
CA ARG A 163 49.06 56.97 -25.40
C ARG A 163 48.49 56.19 -24.19
N LEU A 164 48.83 54.90 -24.13
CA LEU A 164 49.13 54.14 -22.90
C LEU A 164 48.15 54.23 -21.71
N GLY A 165 47.42 53.14 -21.43
CA GLY A 165 46.81 53.02 -20.11
C GLY A 165 45.94 51.80 -19.82
N ARG A 166 46.60 50.68 -19.49
CA ARG A 166 46.10 49.62 -18.61
C ARG A 166 45.00 48.69 -19.14
N ARG A 167 45.48 47.57 -19.69
CA ARG A 167 44.91 46.24 -19.42
C ARG A 167 44.71 46.07 -17.91
N ARG A 168 43.49 45.77 -17.45
CA ARG A 168 43.25 44.98 -16.22
C ARG A 168 41.89 44.28 -16.28
N SER A 169 41.97 42.98 -16.57
CA SER A 169 41.06 41.88 -16.22
C SER A 169 39.54 42.14 -16.16
N ASP A 170 38.83 41.76 -17.21
CA ASP A 170 37.36 41.57 -17.20
C ASP A 170 36.95 40.09 -17.33
N ARG A 171 37.86 39.16 -16.99
CA ARG A 171 37.61 37.72 -17.07
C ARG A 171 36.96 37.14 -15.80
N SER A 172 36.83 37.92 -14.73
CA SER A 172 36.32 37.45 -13.42
C SER A 172 34.82 37.72 -13.20
N ARG A 173 34.17 38.55 -14.02
CA ARG A 173 32.72 38.77 -13.93
C ARG A 173 31.92 37.67 -14.63
N HIS A 174 32.37 37.21 -15.79
CA HIS A 174 31.66 36.18 -16.56
C HIS A 174 31.60 34.82 -15.83
N TRP A 175 32.63 34.44 -15.07
CA TRP A 175 32.58 33.20 -14.31
C TRP A 175 31.63 33.26 -13.11
N ARG A 176 31.48 34.43 -12.46
CA ARG A 176 30.51 34.61 -11.39
C ARG A 176 29.07 34.51 -11.89
N TRP A 177 28.78 35.07 -13.07
CA TRP A 177 27.48 34.89 -13.70
C TRP A 177 27.28 33.45 -14.18
N ALA A 178 28.29 32.79 -14.74
CA ALA A 178 28.19 31.38 -15.13
C ALA A 178 27.97 30.44 -13.92
N LEU A 179 28.61 30.71 -12.78
CA LEU A 179 28.38 29.97 -11.53
C LEU A 179 26.99 30.24 -10.95
N ALA A 180 26.52 31.49 -11.00
CA ALA A 180 25.15 31.82 -10.57
C ALA A 180 24.10 31.15 -11.47
N SER A 181 24.32 31.12 -12.79
CA SER A 181 23.47 30.41 -13.74
C SER A 181 23.52 28.91 -13.52
N ALA A 182 24.70 28.33 -13.29
CA ALA A 182 24.86 26.90 -13.01
C ALA A 182 24.20 26.51 -11.67
N ALA A 183 24.33 27.35 -10.64
CA ALA A 183 23.65 27.15 -9.37
C ALA A 183 22.12 27.29 -9.51
N LEU A 184 21.64 28.24 -10.29
CA LEU A 184 20.21 28.40 -10.57
C LEU A 184 19.65 27.20 -11.36
N VAL A 185 20.39 26.73 -12.37
CA VAL A 185 20.04 25.53 -13.14
C VAL A 185 20.06 24.30 -12.25
N LEU A 186 21.04 24.16 -11.34
CA LEU A 186 21.11 23.07 -10.38
C LEU A 186 19.96 23.13 -9.37
N VAL A 187 19.58 24.31 -8.89
CA VAL A 187 18.43 24.52 -8.00
C VAL A 187 17.12 24.22 -8.73
N VAL A 188 16.97 24.64 -9.99
CA VAL A 188 15.81 24.33 -10.82
C VAL A 188 15.77 22.83 -11.16
N LEU A 189 16.91 22.19 -11.44
CA LEU A 189 16.99 20.74 -11.62
C LEU A 189 16.66 20.03 -10.31
N LEU A 190 17.17 20.45 -9.15
CA LEU A 190 16.84 19.89 -7.83
C LEU A 190 15.37 20.08 -7.46
N LEU A 191 14.76 21.20 -7.87
CA LEU A 191 13.33 21.47 -7.70
C LEU A 191 12.46 20.72 -8.73
N ALA A 192 12.98 20.43 -9.92
CA ALA A 192 12.31 19.65 -10.96
C ALA A 192 12.48 18.14 -10.79
N THR A 193 13.54 17.68 -10.10
CA THR A 193 13.75 16.30 -9.67
C THR A 193 13.14 16.03 -8.30
N ARG A 194 12.70 17.07 -7.57
CA ARG A 194 11.78 16.87 -6.47
C ARG A 194 10.49 16.34 -7.10
N PRO A 195 10.04 15.12 -6.74
CA PRO A 195 8.76 14.64 -7.21
C PRO A 195 7.73 15.68 -6.76
N TRP A 196 7.21 16.44 -7.71
CA TRP A 196 5.95 17.12 -7.52
C TRP A 196 4.95 15.98 -7.47
N ASP A 197 4.72 15.43 -6.27
CA ASP A 197 3.58 14.58 -6.02
C ASP A 197 2.37 15.51 -6.06
N PRO A 198 1.57 15.55 -7.14
CA PRO A 198 0.21 16.03 -6.99
C PRO A 198 -0.37 15.12 -5.89
N GLY A 199 -0.62 15.67 -4.71
CA GLY A 199 -1.22 14.91 -3.62
C GLY A 199 -2.40 14.11 -4.18
N PRO A 200 -2.61 12.87 -3.72
CA PRO A 200 -3.56 11.94 -4.32
C PRO A 200 -4.88 12.66 -4.62
N VAL A 201 -5.30 12.65 -5.89
CA VAL A 201 -6.58 13.23 -6.28
C VAL A 201 -7.65 12.46 -5.51
N ALA A 202 -8.30 13.14 -4.57
CA ALA A 202 -9.30 12.54 -3.70
C ALA A 202 -10.31 11.76 -4.55
N ALA A 203 -10.46 10.47 -4.29
CA ALA A 203 -11.43 9.66 -5.02
C ALA A 203 -12.84 10.18 -4.71
N GLU A 204 -13.65 10.47 -5.73
CA GLU A 204 -14.89 11.26 -5.61
C GLU A 204 -15.87 10.73 -4.54
N ALA A 205 -15.88 9.41 -4.28
CA ALA A 205 -16.59 8.79 -3.16
C ALA A 205 -15.60 8.04 -2.24
N SER A 206 -14.95 8.79 -1.34
CA SER A 206 -14.01 8.21 -0.38
C SER A 206 -14.03 8.88 0.99
N VAL A 207 -13.82 8.09 2.04
CA VAL A 207 -13.85 8.55 3.43
C VAL A 207 -12.70 7.97 4.26
N ALA A 208 -12.14 8.77 5.15
CA ALA A 208 -11.35 8.28 6.27
C ALA A 208 -12.17 8.41 7.57
N VAL A 209 -12.18 7.36 8.39
CA VAL A 209 -12.75 7.41 9.74
C VAL A 209 -11.61 7.61 10.72
N LEU A 210 -11.59 8.75 11.39
CA LEU A 210 -10.60 9.04 12.42
C LEU A 210 -10.93 8.32 13.72
N PRO A 211 -9.93 8.02 14.56
CA PRO A 211 -10.17 7.59 15.94
C PRO A 211 -11.11 8.57 16.62
N PHE A 212 -12.18 8.06 17.22
CA PHE A 212 -13.14 8.91 17.93
C PHE A 212 -12.53 9.39 19.25
N ASP A 213 -12.81 10.66 19.59
CA ASP A 213 -12.31 11.27 20.83
C ASP A 213 -13.25 10.96 22.00
N ALA A 214 -12.70 10.49 23.13
CA ALA A 214 -13.41 10.39 24.40
C ALA A 214 -13.01 11.55 25.33
N LEU A 215 -13.77 12.65 25.31
CA LEU A 215 -13.42 13.88 26.04
C LEU A 215 -13.54 13.68 27.56
N GLY A 216 -12.40 13.71 28.26
CA GLY A 216 -12.34 13.56 29.73
C GLY A 216 -12.66 12.15 30.23
N GLY A 217 -12.68 11.15 29.34
CA GLY A 217 -12.96 9.76 29.65
C GLY A 217 -11.74 9.00 30.21
N SER A 218 -12.02 7.85 30.82
CA SER A 218 -11.01 6.87 31.25
C SER A 218 -10.26 6.27 30.04
N GLU A 219 -9.15 5.58 30.27
CA GLU A 219 -8.48 4.79 29.20
C GLU A 219 -9.43 3.77 28.56
N GLN A 220 -10.39 3.25 29.33
CA GLN A 220 -11.41 2.34 28.84
C GLN A 220 -12.39 3.04 27.88
N ASP A 221 -12.76 4.29 28.16
CA ASP A 221 -13.63 5.09 27.27
C ASP A 221 -12.94 5.43 25.96
N LYS A 222 -11.62 5.72 26.00
CA LYS A 222 -10.81 5.95 24.80
C LYS A 222 -10.73 4.69 23.93
N ALA A 223 -10.42 3.56 24.55
CA ALA A 223 -10.37 2.26 23.85
C ALA A 223 -11.72 1.89 23.24
N TYR A 224 -12.83 2.19 23.96
CA TYR A 224 -14.17 2.00 23.46
C TYR A 224 -14.46 2.90 22.23
N ALA A 225 -14.13 4.18 22.31
CA ALA A 225 -14.31 5.13 21.21
C ALA A 225 -13.50 4.72 19.96
N GLU A 226 -12.26 4.28 20.15
CA GLU A 226 -11.43 3.73 19.08
C GLU A 226 -12.04 2.48 18.45
N GLY A 227 -12.53 1.54 19.27
CA GLY A 227 -13.21 0.34 18.81
C GLY A 227 -14.45 0.66 17.96
N LEU A 228 -15.27 1.62 18.40
CA LEU A 228 -16.42 2.09 17.62
C LEU A 228 -16.03 2.73 16.29
N ALA A 229 -14.93 3.48 16.24
CA ALA A 229 -14.41 4.05 15.01
C ALA A 229 -13.96 2.95 14.03
N ARG A 230 -13.34 1.88 14.53
CA ARG A 230 -12.92 0.72 13.72
C ARG A 230 -14.09 -0.06 13.14
N GLU A 231 -15.13 -0.28 13.93
CA GLU A 231 -16.35 -0.94 13.43
C GLU A 231 -17.10 -0.07 12.43
N MET A 232 -17.16 1.24 12.67
CA MET A 232 -17.68 2.22 11.71
C MET A 232 -16.91 2.16 10.38
N LEU A 233 -15.57 2.13 10.45
CA LEU A 233 -14.69 1.98 9.30
C LEU A 233 -14.99 0.69 8.54
N ALA A 234 -15.06 -0.45 9.23
CA ALA A 234 -15.35 -1.75 8.62
C ALA A 234 -16.74 -1.77 7.94
N ALA A 235 -17.76 -1.21 8.60
CA ALA A 235 -19.11 -1.15 8.05
C ALA A 235 -19.20 -0.28 6.79
N LEU A 236 -18.55 0.90 6.81
CA LEU A 236 -18.46 1.81 5.67
C LEU A 236 -17.62 1.20 4.53
N ALA A 237 -16.55 0.46 4.85
CA ALA A 237 -15.74 -0.23 3.86
C ALA A 237 -16.59 -1.22 3.06
N GLY A 238 -17.59 -1.84 3.71
CA GLY A 238 -18.58 -2.71 3.07
C GLY A 238 -19.58 -2.02 2.13
N VAL A 239 -19.57 -0.69 1.97
CA VAL A 239 -20.50 0.04 1.10
C VAL A 239 -19.99 0.06 -0.34
N ASN A 240 -20.76 -0.53 -1.25
CA ASN A 240 -20.41 -0.52 -2.68
C ASN A 240 -20.30 0.91 -3.21
N GLY A 241 -19.19 1.20 -3.89
CA GLY A 241 -18.90 2.53 -4.43
C GLY A 241 -18.25 3.51 -3.45
N LEU A 242 -18.08 3.13 -2.17
CA LEU A 242 -17.35 3.92 -1.19
C LEU A 242 -15.95 3.35 -0.98
N ARG A 243 -14.92 4.17 -1.19
CA ARG A 243 -13.54 3.81 -0.82
C ARG A 243 -13.26 4.28 0.60
N VAL A 244 -12.76 3.38 1.44
CA VAL A 244 -12.43 3.72 2.83
C VAL A 244 -10.93 3.62 3.03
N ALA A 245 -10.32 4.67 3.57
CA ALA A 245 -8.90 4.65 3.91
C ALA A 245 -8.63 3.59 4.99
N ALA A 246 -7.47 2.95 4.94
CA ALA A 246 -7.08 2.01 5.99
C ALA A 246 -7.01 2.72 7.34
N TRP A 247 -7.28 1.97 8.40
CA TRP A 247 -7.23 2.51 9.75
C TRP A 247 -5.81 2.99 10.08
N ARG A 248 -5.73 4.17 10.72
CA ARG A 248 -4.48 4.69 11.26
C ARG A 248 -4.66 5.19 12.68
N PRO A 249 -3.69 4.94 13.57
CA PRO A 249 -3.69 5.50 14.91
C PRO A 249 -3.53 7.02 14.82
N ARG A 250 -4.01 7.75 15.85
CA ARG A 250 -4.06 9.21 15.81
C ARG A 250 -2.65 9.82 15.69
N GLU A 251 -1.66 9.14 16.25
CA GLU A 251 -0.25 9.52 16.25
C GLU A 251 0.37 9.48 14.85
N ALA A 252 -0.17 8.63 13.96
CA ALA A 252 0.28 8.51 12.57
C ALA A 252 -0.37 9.53 11.63
N ILE A 253 -1.39 10.26 12.11
CA ILE A 253 -2.08 11.31 11.37
C ILE A 253 -1.55 12.64 11.90
N GLU A 254 -1.00 13.50 11.02
CA GLU A 254 -0.29 14.71 11.45
C GLU A 254 -1.09 15.53 12.48
N ALA A 255 -0.59 15.57 13.72
CA ALA A 255 -1.25 16.23 14.84
C ALA A 255 -1.39 17.73 14.55
N GLY A 256 -2.64 18.19 14.39
CA GLY A 256 -2.97 19.61 14.19
C GLY A 256 -3.32 20.00 12.75
N GLY A 257 -3.24 19.08 11.79
CA GLY A 257 -3.79 19.28 10.45
C GLY A 257 -5.31 19.13 10.46
N GLY A 258 -6.06 20.18 10.10
CA GLY A 258 -7.51 20.07 9.88
C GLY A 258 -7.87 19.06 8.76
N PRO A 259 -9.16 18.86 8.45
CA PRO A 259 -9.64 17.85 7.49
C PRO A 259 -8.91 17.87 6.13
N VAL A 260 -8.44 19.03 5.69
CA VAL A 260 -7.68 19.20 4.44
C VAL A 260 -6.32 18.49 4.46
N ALA A 261 -5.58 18.60 5.56
CA ALA A 261 -4.29 17.94 5.70
C ALA A 261 -4.46 16.41 5.72
N VAL A 262 -5.45 15.94 6.49
CA VAL A 262 -5.80 14.52 6.58
C VAL A 262 -6.19 13.97 5.20
N GLY A 263 -7.04 14.66 4.44
CA GLY A 263 -7.43 14.18 3.12
C GLY A 263 -6.31 14.21 2.09
N ARG A 264 -5.37 15.16 2.19
CA ARG A 264 -4.16 15.14 1.35
C ARG A 264 -3.25 13.96 1.70
N GLN A 265 -3.12 13.64 2.99
CA GLN A 265 -2.30 12.52 3.47
C GLN A 265 -2.90 11.17 3.07
N LEU A 266 -4.22 11.01 3.19
CA LEU A 266 -4.92 9.74 2.98
C LEU A 266 -5.57 9.59 1.59
N GLY A 267 -5.58 10.65 0.78
CA GLY A 267 -6.19 10.64 -0.56
C GLY A 267 -7.71 10.46 -0.56
N VAL A 268 -8.40 10.92 0.49
CA VAL A 268 -9.85 10.78 0.65
C VAL A 268 -10.59 12.10 0.42
N ALA A 269 -11.85 12.03 -0.03
CA ALA A 269 -12.71 13.18 -0.28
C ALA A 269 -13.41 13.70 0.98
N ALA A 270 -13.60 12.85 1.98
CA ALA A 270 -14.21 13.21 3.24
C ALA A 270 -13.50 12.58 4.45
N VAL A 271 -13.64 13.23 5.60
CA VAL A 271 -13.14 12.73 6.89
C VAL A 271 -14.29 12.70 7.87
N LEU A 272 -14.52 11.54 8.49
CA LEU A 272 -15.48 11.33 9.57
C LEU A 272 -14.72 11.34 10.91
N ASP A 273 -15.08 12.28 11.77
CA ASP A 273 -14.65 12.33 13.16
C ASP A 273 -15.86 12.32 14.11
N ALA A 274 -15.68 11.81 15.32
CA ALA A 274 -16.72 11.86 16.33
C ALA A 274 -16.13 12.02 17.74
N ASN A 275 -16.91 12.66 18.61
CA ASN A 275 -16.64 12.68 20.05
C ASN A 275 -17.69 11.85 20.80
N LEU A 276 -17.25 11.23 21.88
CA LEU A 276 -18.07 10.44 22.78
C LEU A 276 -17.94 10.97 24.20
N ARG A 277 -19.09 11.07 24.88
CA ARG A 277 -19.17 11.41 26.30
C ARG A 277 -20.22 10.52 26.97
N ARG A 278 -19.79 9.76 27.97
CA ARG A 278 -20.70 8.99 28.84
C ARG A 278 -20.89 9.72 30.15
N GLU A 279 -22.09 10.20 30.42
CA GLU A 279 -22.43 10.85 31.69
C GLU A 279 -23.84 10.46 32.13
N GLN A 280 -24.01 10.22 33.44
CA GLN A 280 -25.33 10.02 34.07
C GLN A 280 -26.21 8.98 33.38
N GLY A 281 -25.62 7.87 32.90
CA GLY A 281 -26.35 6.80 32.22
C GLY A 281 -26.76 7.14 30.78
N ARG A 282 -26.21 8.20 30.17
CA ARG A 282 -26.43 8.56 28.77
C ARG A 282 -25.12 8.60 28.00
N LEU A 283 -25.18 8.15 26.74
CA LEU A 283 -24.11 8.25 25.77
C LEU A 283 -24.43 9.38 24.80
N ARG A 284 -23.61 10.44 24.83
CA ARG A 284 -23.64 11.50 23.83
C ARG A 284 -22.57 11.25 22.78
N VAL A 285 -22.99 11.16 21.52
CA VAL A 285 -22.10 11.03 20.36
C VAL A 285 -22.30 12.25 19.47
N SER A 286 -21.26 13.02 19.21
CA SER A 286 -21.30 14.11 18.22
C SER A 286 -20.38 13.74 17.06
N ALA A 287 -20.96 13.43 15.91
CA ALA A 287 -20.22 13.05 14.71
C ALA A 287 -20.21 14.18 13.67
N ARG A 288 -19.15 14.25 12.88
CA ARG A 288 -18.94 15.24 11.84
C ARG A 288 -18.30 14.61 10.63
N LEU A 289 -18.85 14.91 9.46
CA LEU A 289 -18.26 14.60 8.16
C LEU A 289 -17.77 15.90 7.54
N SER A 290 -16.48 15.97 7.21
CA SER A 290 -15.82 17.16 6.68
C SER A 290 -15.27 16.90 5.27
N ASP A 291 -15.44 17.86 4.36
CA ASP A 291 -14.85 17.86 3.03
C ASP A 291 -13.36 18.17 3.13
N THR A 292 -12.53 17.32 2.55
CA THR A 292 -11.07 17.46 2.59
C THR A 292 -10.51 18.41 1.55
N ARG A 293 -11.28 18.78 0.52
CA ARG A 293 -10.84 19.76 -0.47
C ARG A 293 -10.98 21.17 0.05
N THR A 294 -12.06 21.43 0.78
CA THR A 294 -12.44 22.78 1.21
C THR A 294 -12.27 23.00 2.71
N GLY A 295 -12.25 21.93 3.51
CA GLY A 295 -12.23 22.00 4.97
C GLY A 295 -13.60 22.30 5.58
N PHE A 296 -14.67 22.45 4.78
CA PHE A 296 -16.01 22.70 5.29
C PHE A 296 -16.67 21.42 5.79
N THR A 297 -17.51 21.54 6.81
CA THR A 297 -18.36 20.46 7.30
C THR A 297 -19.45 20.15 6.26
N LEU A 298 -19.49 18.92 5.77
CA LEU A 298 -20.57 18.39 4.93
C LEU A 298 -21.80 18.07 5.76
N TRP A 299 -21.58 17.52 6.96
CA TRP A 299 -22.65 17.12 7.86
C TRP A 299 -22.16 17.05 9.31
N SER A 300 -23.04 17.31 10.26
CA SER A 300 -22.81 17.06 11.68
C SER A 300 -24.09 16.59 12.37
N GLY A 301 -23.98 15.58 13.22
CA GLY A 301 -25.09 15.06 14.03
C GLY A 301 -24.70 14.96 15.49
N SER A 302 -25.66 15.22 16.39
CA SER A 302 -25.51 15.02 17.83
C SER A 302 -26.61 14.09 18.33
N TYR A 303 -26.21 13.00 18.95
CA TYR A 303 -27.07 11.94 19.45
C TYR A 303 -26.92 11.84 20.96
N ASP A 304 -28.03 11.76 21.67
CA ASP A 304 -28.04 11.65 23.13
C ASP A 304 -29.04 10.57 23.52
N ARG A 305 -28.55 9.35 23.75
CA ARG A 305 -29.36 8.15 23.99
C ARG A 305 -28.78 7.32 25.14
N GLU A 306 -29.53 6.29 25.53
CA GLU A 306 -29.05 5.21 26.39
C GLU A 306 -27.89 4.47 25.70
N PRO A 307 -26.83 4.06 26.42
CA PRO A 307 -25.68 3.37 25.85
C PRO A 307 -26.04 2.11 25.04
N GLU A 308 -27.09 1.39 25.42
CA GLU A 308 -27.58 0.18 24.75
C GLU A 308 -28.07 0.46 23.33
N ARG A 309 -28.40 1.72 23.01
CA ARG A 309 -28.83 2.19 21.69
C ARG A 309 -27.65 2.62 20.81
N VAL A 310 -26.40 2.33 21.20
CA VAL A 310 -25.21 2.72 20.43
C VAL A 310 -25.21 2.20 19.00
N PHE A 311 -25.72 0.98 18.78
CA PHE A 311 -25.80 0.37 17.44
C PHE A 311 -26.74 1.14 16.51
N ASP A 312 -27.84 1.67 17.05
CA ASP A 312 -28.75 2.53 16.29
C ASP A 312 -28.05 3.84 15.89
N ILE A 313 -27.30 4.44 16.82
CA ILE A 313 -26.52 5.65 16.55
C ILE A 313 -25.48 5.38 15.45
N GLN A 314 -24.72 4.29 15.54
CA GLN A 314 -23.73 3.93 14.53
C GLN A 314 -24.38 3.71 13.17
N ALA A 315 -25.49 2.98 13.11
CA ALA A 315 -26.20 2.72 11.86
C ALA A 315 -26.74 4.01 11.22
N GLU A 316 -27.27 4.93 12.03
CA GLU A 316 -27.74 6.24 11.56
C GLU A 316 -26.59 7.08 11.00
N ILE A 317 -25.46 7.20 11.73
CA ILE A 317 -24.26 7.92 11.28
C ILE A 317 -23.74 7.32 9.97
N ALA A 318 -23.57 6.00 9.94
CA ALA A 318 -23.00 5.31 8.79
C ALA A 318 -23.89 5.44 7.55
N ALA A 319 -25.22 5.32 7.71
CA ALA A 319 -26.17 5.46 6.62
C ALA A 319 -26.15 6.88 6.05
N GLU A 320 -26.03 7.89 6.91
CA GLU A 320 -25.94 9.28 6.51
C GLU A 320 -24.64 9.58 5.75
N VAL A 321 -23.50 9.09 6.24
CA VAL A 321 -22.20 9.19 5.55
C VAL A 321 -22.26 8.52 4.17
N ALA A 322 -22.78 7.30 4.10
CA ALA A 322 -22.91 6.57 2.85
C ALA A 322 -23.84 7.29 1.86
N ARG A 323 -24.97 7.84 2.35
CA ARG A 323 -25.93 8.60 1.55
C ARG A 323 -25.32 9.87 0.96
N LEU A 324 -24.50 10.59 1.73
CA LEU A 324 -23.86 11.82 1.28
C LEU A 324 -22.76 11.59 0.24
N LEU A 325 -22.00 10.51 0.38
CA LEU A 325 -20.84 10.25 -0.48
C LEU A 325 -21.16 9.41 -1.72
N VAL A 326 -22.13 8.50 -1.62
CA VAL A 326 -22.49 7.57 -2.72
C VAL A 326 -23.85 7.91 -3.35
N GLY A 327 -24.74 8.60 -2.62
CA GLY A 327 -26.09 8.94 -3.06
C GLY A 327 -27.17 8.05 -2.44
N PRO A 328 -28.41 8.05 -2.97
CA PRO A 328 -29.51 7.23 -2.46
C PRO A 328 -29.17 5.74 -2.56
N LEU A 329 -29.30 5.01 -1.44
CA LEU A 329 -28.99 3.59 -1.34
C LEU A 329 -30.25 2.81 -0.94
N PRO A 330 -31.03 2.26 -1.90
CA PRO A 330 -32.32 1.63 -1.62
C PRO A 330 -32.23 0.42 -0.67
N ASP A 331 -31.09 -0.29 -0.64
CA ASP A 331 -30.89 -1.50 0.18
C ASP A 331 -29.67 -1.46 1.11
N ALA A 332 -28.77 -0.47 0.97
CA ALA A 332 -27.54 -0.45 1.77
C ALA A 332 -27.81 -0.12 3.24
N GLY A 333 -28.88 0.62 3.56
CA GLY A 333 -29.21 0.98 4.95
C GLY A 333 -29.51 -0.25 5.83
N GLU A 334 -30.14 -1.28 5.28
CA GLU A 334 -30.44 -2.52 6.00
C GLU A 334 -29.23 -3.47 6.06
N GLY A 335 -28.36 -3.44 5.03
CA GLY A 335 -27.05 -4.09 5.08
C GLY A 335 -26.13 -3.46 6.14
N LEU A 336 -26.08 -2.13 6.20
CA LEU A 336 -25.29 -1.36 7.17
C LEU A 336 -25.78 -1.61 8.60
N ARG A 337 -27.10 -1.54 8.82
CA ARG A 337 -27.71 -1.88 10.13
C ARG A 337 -27.33 -3.28 10.58
N ARG A 338 -27.39 -4.28 9.68
CA ARG A 338 -26.98 -5.65 10.02
C ARG A 338 -25.50 -5.76 10.41
N ARG A 339 -24.60 -5.09 9.68
CA ARG A 339 -23.15 -5.09 10.00
C ARG A 339 -22.84 -4.37 11.31
N LEU A 340 -23.55 -3.28 11.59
CA LEU A 340 -23.36 -2.44 12.78
C LEU A 340 -24.17 -2.89 14.00
N THR A 341 -24.93 -3.98 13.89
CA THR A 341 -25.65 -4.59 15.03
C THR A 341 -25.20 -6.05 15.20
N PRO A 342 -23.92 -6.29 15.53
CA PRO A 342 -23.37 -7.63 15.59
C PRO A 342 -23.83 -8.43 16.82
N THR A 343 -24.35 -7.73 17.84
CA THR A 343 -24.99 -8.27 19.04
C THR A 343 -26.04 -7.28 19.56
N ARG A 344 -26.89 -7.74 20.49
CA ARG A 344 -27.82 -6.88 21.25
C ARG A 344 -27.32 -6.57 22.66
N ASP A 345 -26.23 -7.19 23.08
CA ASP A 345 -25.63 -6.99 24.39
C ASP A 345 -24.42 -6.05 24.26
N LEU A 346 -24.52 -4.88 24.89
CA LEU A 346 -23.46 -3.88 24.85
C LEU A 346 -22.17 -4.37 25.51
N ALA A 347 -22.26 -5.10 26.62
CA ALA A 347 -21.08 -5.59 27.32
C ALA A 347 -20.39 -6.70 26.52
N ALA A 348 -21.15 -7.57 25.83
CA ALA A 348 -20.59 -8.53 24.89
C ALA A 348 -19.81 -7.84 23.76
N PHE A 349 -20.34 -6.73 23.26
CA PHE A 349 -19.68 -5.94 22.22
C PHE A 349 -18.41 -5.25 22.73
N GLU A 350 -18.42 -4.70 23.94
CA GLU A 350 -17.23 -4.11 24.56
C GLU A 350 -16.09 -5.15 24.72
N ASP A 351 -16.43 -6.37 25.14
CA ASP A 351 -15.46 -7.47 25.24
C ASP A 351 -14.95 -7.92 23.86
N TYR A 352 -15.81 -7.91 22.84
CA TYR A 352 -15.41 -8.17 21.46
C TYR A 352 -14.40 -7.13 20.94
N LEU A 353 -14.67 -5.84 21.15
CA LEU A 353 -13.75 -4.76 20.79
C LEU A 353 -12.42 -4.88 21.55
N GLY A 354 -12.47 -5.24 22.83
CA GLY A 354 -11.29 -5.57 23.64
C GLY A 354 -10.46 -6.69 23.01
N GLY A 355 -11.12 -7.76 22.55
CA GLY A 355 -10.49 -8.88 21.86
C GLY A 355 -9.82 -8.47 20.54
N LEU A 356 -10.48 -7.66 19.72
CA LEU A 356 -9.89 -7.15 18.46
C LEU A 356 -8.64 -6.30 18.70
N ARG A 357 -8.66 -5.47 19.74
CA ARG A 357 -7.51 -4.64 20.13
C ARG A 357 -6.34 -5.51 20.58
N LEU A 358 -6.59 -6.48 21.45
CA LEU A 358 -5.57 -7.44 21.91
C LEU A 358 -5.00 -8.26 20.75
N LEU A 359 -5.86 -8.69 19.81
CA LEU A 359 -5.44 -9.40 18.60
C LEU A 359 -4.53 -8.53 17.72
N SER A 360 -4.87 -7.23 17.57
CA SER A 360 -4.05 -6.27 16.82
C SER A 360 -2.71 -6.02 17.50
N ALA A 361 -2.69 -5.97 18.83
CA ALA A 361 -1.47 -5.85 19.64
C ALA A 361 -0.64 -7.14 19.73
N GLY A 362 -1.13 -8.25 19.16
CA GLY A 362 -0.45 -9.54 19.15
C GLY A 362 -0.68 -10.43 20.39
N ASP A 363 -1.38 -9.93 21.42
CA ASP A 363 -1.71 -10.63 22.66
C ASP A 363 -2.92 -11.56 22.46
N ARG A 364 -2.67 -12.67 21.75
CA ARG A 364 -3.70 -13.63 21.35
C ARG A 364 -4.33 -14.41 22.51
N PRO A 365 -3.60 -14.85 23.55
CA PRO A 365 -4.22 -15.51 24.69
C PRO A 365 -5.27 -14.63 25.38
N ARG A 366 -4.96 -13.36 25.64
CA ARG A 366 -5.92 -12.43 26.22
C ARG A 366 -7.02 -12.05 25.24
N ALA A 367 -6.73 -12.01 23.93
CA ALA A 367 -7.77 -11.82 22.93
C ALA A 367 -8.82 -12.96 22.97
N ILE A 368 -8.38 -14.22 23.08
CA ILE A 368 -9.27 -15.39 23.20
C ILE A 368 -10.12 -15.29 24.46
N GLU A 369 -9.53 -14.89 25.59
CA GLU A 369 -10.27 -14.66 26.85
C GLU A 369 -11.36 -13.59 26.67
N SER A 370 -11.01 -12.44 26.09
CA SER A 370 -11.95 -11.35 25.82
C SER A 370 -13.10 -11.78 24.90
N PHE A 371 -12.81 -12.49 23.82
CA PHE A 371 -13.86 -13.04 22.95
C PHE A 371 -14.72 -14.10 23.64
N SER A 372 -14.15 -14.88 24.56
CA SER A 372 -14.90 -15.88 25.33
C SER A 372 -15.88 -15.20 26.29
N GLN A 373 -15.47 -14.11 26.95
CA GLN A 373 -16.34 -13.29 27.80
C GLN A 373 -17.50 -12.65 27.00
N ALA A 374 -17.24 -12.26 25.74
CA ALA A 374 -18.30 -11.82 24.82
C ALA A 374 -19.33 -12.94 24.55
N LEU A 375 -18.86 -14.18 24.34
CA LEU A 375 -19.72 -15.35 24.08
C LEU A 375 -20.48 -15.85 25.33
N GLU A 376 -19.96 -15.62 26.53
CA GLU A 376 -20.69 -15.91 27.77
C GLU A 376 -21.93 -15.02 27.92
N ARG A 377 -21.85 -13.78 27.43
CA ARG A 377 -22.95 -12.82 27.43
C ARG A 377 -23.89 -13.01 26.25
N ASP A 378 -23.33 -13.18 25.05
CA ASP A 378 -24.07 -13.50 23.83
C ASP A 378 -23.51 -14.76 23.15
N SER A 379 -24.09 -15.91 23.51
CA SER A 379 -23.72 -17.21 22.95
C SER A 379 -23.89 -17.35 21.43
N ARG A 380 -24.55 -16.40 20.76
CA ARG A 380 -24.74 -16.38 19.30
C ARG A 380 -23.84 -15.39 18.57
N PHE A 381 -22.88 -14.78 19.26
CA PHE A 381 -22.03 -13.73 18.69
C PHE A 381 -20.97 -14.29 17.73
N ALA A 382 -21.37 -14.50 16.47
CA ALA A 382 -20.56 -15.13 15.43
C ALA A 382 -19.18 -14.46 15.19
N LEU A 383 -19.10 -13.12 15.27
CA LEU A 383 -17.84 -12.39 15.07
C LEU A 383 -16.83 -12.67 16.19
N ALA A 384 -17.27 -12.75 17.46
CA ALA A 384 -16.40 -13.11 18.57
C ALA A 384 -15.87 -14.54 18.41
N GLN A 385 -16.74 -15.47 18.00
CA GLN A 385 -16.34 -16.85 17.72
C GLN A 385 -15.35 -16.96 16.54
N ALA A 386 -15.50 -16.13 15.50
CA ALA A 386 -14.54 -16.02 14.40
C ALA A 386 -13.20 -15.38 14.85
N GLY A 387 -13.24 -14.44 15.80
CA GLY A 387 -12.06 -13.89 16.46
C GLY A 387 -11.24 -14.97 17.17
N ILE A 388 -11.89 -15.84 17.95
CA ILE A 388 -11.25 -16.99 18.61
C ILE A 388 -10.63 -17.92 17.56
N CYS A 389 -11.37 -18.28 16.51
CA CYS A 389 -10.87 -19.10 15.41
C CYS A 389 -9.56 -18.56 14.84
N ARG A 390 -9.50 -17.27 14.49
CA ARG A 390 -8.30 -16.66 13.90
C ARG A 390 -7.14 -16.57 14.89
N ALA A 391 -7.42 -16.29 16.16
CA ALA A 391 -6.39 -16.27 17.21
C ALA A 391 -5.77 -17.65 17.43
N GLU A 392 -6.58 -18.71 17.45
CA GLU A 392 -6.11 -20.09 17.60
C GLU A 392 -5.39 -20.61 16.34
N LEU A 393 -5.85 -20.25 15.13
CA LEU A 393 -5.14 -20.58 13.88
C LEU A 393 -3.73 -19.99 13.86
N TRP A 394 -3.56 -18.76 14.32
CA TRP A 394 -2.23 -18.18 14.43
C TRP A 394 -1.35 -18.95 15.44
N ARG A 395 -1.91 -19.42 16.56
CA ARG A 395 -1.16 -20.26 17.51
C ARG A 395 -0.69 -21.56 16.87
N PHE A 396 -1.55 -22.19 16.08
CA PHE A 396 -1.19 -23.38 15.30
C PHE A 396 -0.07 -23.09 14.29
N GLU A 397 -0.23 -22.07 13.44
CA GLU A 397 0.74 -21.77 12.37
C GLU A 397 2.09 -21.27 12.92
N GLY A 398 2.08 -20.46 13.99
CA GLY A 398 3.28 -19.87 14.59
C GLY A 398 4.06 -20.83 15.50
N HIS A 399 3.39 -21.72 16.22
CA HIS A 399 4.03 -22.60 17.23
C HIS A 399 4.00 -24.09 16.85
N ARG A 400 3.43 -24.45 15.69
CA ARG A 400 3.28 -25.84 15.20
C ARG A 400 2.61 -26.78 16.23
N ASP A 401 1.69 -26.24 17.03
CA ASP A 401 0.97 -26.98 18.07
C ASP A 401 -0.25 -27.71 17.47
N ALA A 402 -0.16 -29.03 17.31
CA ALA A 402 -1.23 -29.85 16.76
C ALA A 402 -2.55 -29.77 17.58
N GLY A 403 -2.48 -29.52 18.90
CA GLY A 403 -3.66 -29.34 19.74
C GLY A 403 -4.39 -28.02 19.49
N ALA A 404 -3.66 -26.99 19.06
CA ALA A 404 -4.24 -25.69 18.69
C ALA A 404 -5.09 -25.78 17.42
N PHE A 405 -4.77 -26.67 16.48
CA PHE A 405 -5.56 -26.85 15.26
C PHE A 405 -6.98 -27.34 15.54
N GLU A 406 -7.16 -28.30 16.45
CA GLU A 406 -8.51 -28.77 16.80
C GLU A 406 -9.32 -27.69 17.52
N SER A 407 -8.68 -26.90 18.39
CA SER A 407 -9.33 -25.75 19.05
C SER A 407 -9.77 -24.71 18.03
N ALA A 408 -8.90 -24.37 17.08
CA ALA A 408 -9.21 -23.51 15.95
C ALA A 408 -10.37 -24.07 15.12
N ARG A 409 -10.29 -25.33 14.69
CA ARG A 409 -11.32 -26.00 13.89
C ARG A 409 -12.69 -25.93 14.54
N LEU A 410 -12.77 -26.25 15.84
CA LEU A 410 -14.01 -26.17 16.60
C LEU A 410 -14.56 -24.75 16.69
N ALA A 411 -13.69 -23.74 16.84
CA ALA A 411 -14.11 -22.34 16.87
C ALA A 411 -14.64 -21.87 15.51
N CYS A 412 -13.92 -22.14 14.41
CA CYS A 412 -14.34 -21.67 13.08
C CYS A 412 -15.65 -22.32 12.62
N LEU A 413 -15.81 -23.63 12.85
CA LEU A 413 -17.05 -24.34 12.50
C LEU A 413 -18.24 -23.86 13.34
N ARG A 414 -18.02 -23.53 14.62
CA ARG A 414 -19.05 -22.90 15.46
C ARG A 414 -19.45 -21.52 14.90
N ALA A 415 -18.49 -20.68 14.53
CA ALA A 415 -18.77 -19.39 13.91
C ALA A 415 -19.61 -19.56 12.62
N GLY A 416 -19.24 -20.52 11.76
CA GLY A 416 -19.99 -20.85 10.55
C GLY A 416 -21.43 -21.32 10.81
N ASN A 417 -21.65 -22.08 11.88
CA ASN A 417 -22.99 -22.53 12.28
C ASN A 417 -23.84 -21.39 12.90
N MET A 418 -23.20 -20.39 13.51
CA MET A 418 -23.90 -19.21 14.06
C MET A 418 -24.36 -18.29 12.93
N ASP A 419 -23.43 -17.86 12.08
CA ASP A 419 -23.72 -17.06 10.89
C ASP A 419 -22.61 -17.21 9.84
N GLY A 420 -22.77 -18.17 8.94
CA GLY A 420 -21.87 -18.36 7.82
C GLY A 420 -21.99 -17.30 6.73
N THR A 421 -22.90 -16.33 6.80
CA THR A 421 -23.04 -15.32 5.73
C THR A 421 -22.08 -14.14 5.89
N LEU A 422 -21.50 -13.97 7.07
CA LEU A 422 -20.57 -12.88 7.38
C LEU A 422 -19.23 -13.06 6.69
N GLY A 423 -18.69 -12.00 6.08
CA GLY A 423 -17.41 -12.03 5.37
C GLY A 423 -16.24 -12.43 6.28
N SER A 424 -16.22 -11.94 7.52
CA SER A 424 -15.22 -12.30 8.54
C SER A 424 -15.26 -13.77 8.94
N VAL A 425 -16.45 -14.39 8.98
CA VAL A 425 -16.63 -15.82 9.25
C VAL A 425 -16.18 -16.64 8.04
N GLN A 426 -16.53 -16.23 6.82
CA GLN A 426 -16.05 -16.86 5.59
C GLN A 426 -14.52 -16.78 5.47
N LEU A 427 -13.92 -15.63 5.80
CA LEU A 427 -12.46 -15.48 5.86
C LEU A 427 -11.84 -16.47 6.85
N ALA A 428 -12.39 -16.56 8.06
CA ALA A 428 -11.90 -17.44 9.12
C ALA A 428 -12.01 -18.94 8.74
N LEU A 429 -13.08 -19.34 8.06
CA LEU A 429 -13.23 -20.69 7.50
C LEU A 429 -12.21 -20.95 6.36
N GLY A 430 -11.96 -19.96 5.50
CA GLY A 430 -10.92 -20.03 4.48
C GLY A 430 -9.53 -20.23 5.09
N ASP A 431 -9.20 -19.48 6.14
CA ASP A 431 -7.96 -19.63 6.90
C ASP A 431 -7.82 -21.02 7.51
N LEU A 432 -8.89 -21.57 8.10
CA LEU A 432 -8.92 -22.92 8.65
C LEU A 432 -8.59 -23.99 7.60
N TYR A 433 -9.28 -23.96 6.46
CA TYR A 433 -9.07 -24.96 5.42
C TYR A 433 -7.71 -24.83 4.77
N ARG A 434 -7.19 -23.60 4.61
CA ARG A 434 -5.83 -23.35 4.14
C ARG A 434 -4.81 -23.95 5.10
N ALA A 435 -4.93 -23.68 6.40
CA ALA A 435 -4.06 -24.22 7.44
C ALA A 435 -4.14 -25.77 7.53
N GLY A 436 -5.32 -26.34 7.27
CA GLY A 436 -5.54 -27.78 7.20
C GLY A 436 -5.12 -28.46 5.90
N GLY A 437 -4.62 -27.71 4.91
CA GLY A 437 -4.18 -28.23 3.60
C GLY A 437 -5.28 -28.45 2.57
N ASP A 438 -6.55 -28.18 2.89
CA ASP A 438 -7.65 -28.25 1.93
C ASP A 438 -7.79 -26.93 1.16
N HIS A 439 -6.85 -26.71 0.24
CA HIS A 439 -6.78 -25.47 -0.52
C HIS A 439 -8.01 -25.24 -1.42
N ALA A 440 -8.68 -26.30 -1.87
CA ALA A 440 -9.88 -26.18 -2.69
C ALA A 440 -11.05 -25.55 -1.89
N ARG A 441 -11.36 -26.10 -0.70
CA ARG A 441 -12.38 -25.50 0.18
C ARG A 441 -11.94 -24.12 0.67
N ALA A 442 -10.66 -23.91 0.94
CA ALA A 442 -10.16 -22.60 1.33
C ALA A 442 -10.49 -21.52 0.27
N LEU A 443 -10.23 -21.81 -1.01
CA LEU A 443 -10.54 -20.89 -2.11
C LEU A 443 -12.04 -20.58 -2.22
N GLU A 444 -12.93 -21.56 -2.05
CA GLU A 444 -14.38 -21.32 -2.05
C GLU A 444 -14.80 -20.33 -0.94
N HIS A 445 -14.25 -20.51 0.26
CA HIS A 445 -14.54 -19.64 1.40
C HIS A 445 -13.97 -18.24 1.21
N TYR A 446 -12.75 -18.10 0.68
CA TYR A 446 -12.19 -16.79 0.37
C TYR A 446 -12.97 -16.07 -0.74
N GLN A 447 -13.45 -16.78 -1.77
CA GLN A 447 -14.29 -16.20 -2.83
C GLN A 447 -15.61 -15.66 -2.26
N ARG A 448 -16.21 -16.35 -1.28
CA ARG A 448 -17.40 -15.84 -0.58
C ARG A 448 -17.07 -14.62 0.28
N ALA A 449 -15.92 -14.62 0.95
CA ALA A 449 -15.47 -13.48 1.74
C ALA A 449 -15.18 -12.23 0.88
N GLU A 450 -14.77 -12.40 -0.38
CA GLU A 450 -14.46 -11.30 -1.30
C GLU A 450 -15.66 -10.37 -1.61
N ALA A 451 -16.89 -10.88 -1.44
CA ALA A 451 -18.11 -10.10 -1.55
C ALA A 451 -18.21 -9.01 -0.46
N ASP A 452 -17.55 -9.20 0.68
CA ASP A 452 -17.44 -8.23 1.75
C ASP A 452 -16.15 -7.41 1.60
N LEU A 453 -16.30 -6.16 1.15
CA LEU A 453 -15.21 -5.24 0.92
C LEU A 453 -14.33 -5.01 2.17
N SER A 454 -14.88 -5.15 3.38
CA SER A 454 -14.12 -4.97 4.63
C SER A 454 -13.05 -6.04 4.85
N VAL A 455 -13.22 -7.23 4.26
CA VAL A 455 -12.28 -8.36 4.37
C VAL A 455 -11.70 -8.79 3.02
N ARG A 456 -12.12 -8.17 1.91
CA ARG A 456 -11.69 -8.50 0.55
C ARG A 456 -10.17 -8.60 0.41
N ALA A 457 -9.43 -7.61 0.93
CA ALA A 457 -7.98 -7.59 0.80
C ALA A 457 -7.32 -8.80 1.50
N MET A 458 -7.81 -9.13 2.71
CA MET A 458 -7.36 -10.32 3.44
C MET A 458 -7.76 -11.63 2.74
N ALA A 459 -8.96 -11.68 2.15
CA ALA A 459 -9.42 -12.84 1.40
C ALA A 459 -8.56 -13.08 0.15
N LEU A 460 -8.21 -12.03 -0.60
CA LEU A 460 -7.29 -12.11 -1.74
C LEU A 460 -5.90 -12.60 -1.33
N ALA A 461 -5.35 -12.09 -0.21
CA ALA A 461 -4.10 -12.58 0.35
C ALA A 461 -4.19 -14.05 0.81
N GLY A 462 -5.34 -14.46 1.36
CA GLY A 462 -5.63 -15.86 1.70
C GLY A 462 -5.63 -16.77 0.47
N GLN A 463 -6.27 -16.35 -0.63
CA GLN A 463 -6.23 -17.06 -1.92
C GLN A 463 -4.81 -17.16 -2.45
N ALA A 464 -4.03 -16.07 -2.38
CA ALA A 464 -2.64 -16.05 -2.79
C ALA A 464 -1.80 -17.08 -2.02
N LYS A 465 -1.93 -17.13 -0.69
CA LYS A 465 -1.27 -18.13 0.17
C LYS A 465 -1.69 -19.56 -0.17
N ALA A 466 -2.96 -19.79 -0.52
CA ALA A 466 -3.42 -21.10 -0.97
C ALA A 466 -2.81 -21.50 -2.33
N HIS A 467 -2.67 -20.56 -3.27
CA HIS A 467 -2.00 -20.79 -4.56
C HIS A 467 -0.49 -21.04 -4.43
N LEU A 468 0.19 -20.37 -3.50
CA LEU A 468 1.60 -20.68 -3.17
C LEU A 468 1.75 -22.11 -2.67
N ALA A 469 0.85 -22.56 -1.80
CA ALA A 469 0.88 -23.93 -1.26
C ALA A 469 0.66 -25.00 -2.36
N THR A 470 -0.04 -24.67 -3.44
CA THR A 470 -0.23 -25.56 -4.60
C THR A 470 0.80 -25.35 -5.72
N GLY A 471 1.77 -24.45 -5.53
CA GLY A 471 2.88 -24.20 -6.47
C GLY A 471 2.59 -23.18 -7.58
N ASP A 472 1.44 -22.49 -7.56
CA ASP A 472 1.07 -21.47 -8.55
C ASP A 472 1.51 -20.07 -8.10
N ALA A 473 2.83 -19.84 -8.10
CA ALA A 473 3.42 -18.58 -7.65
C ALA A 473 2.99 -17.36 -8.49
N THR A 474 2.86 -17.52 -9.81
CA THR A 474 2.46 -16.44 -10.71
C THR A 474 1.08 -15.89 -10.34
N ARG A 475 0.10 -16.79 -10.14
CA ARG A 475 -1.24 -16.37 -9.72
C ARG A 475 -1.25 -15.82 -8.32
N ALA A 476 -0.46 -16.40 -7.41
CA ALA A 476 -0.38 -15.93 -6.05
C ALA A 476 0.12 -14.48 -5.95
N PHE A 477 1.23 -14.12 -6.60
CA PHE A 477 1.72 -12.75 -6.55
C PHE A 477 0.81 -11.75 -7.28
N ALA A 478 0.10 -12.18 -8.33
CA ALA A 478 -0.96 -11.35 -8.92
C ALA A 478 -2.12 -11.07 -7.94
N LEU A 479 -2.52 -12.07 -7.14
CA LEU A 479 -3.54 -11.92 -6.10
C LEU A 479 -3.04 -11.05 -4.93
N PHE A 480 -1.78 -11.18 -4.53
CA PHE A 480 -1.18 -10.25 -3.56
C PHE A 480 -1.17 -8.81 -4.07
N GLY A 481 -0.83 -8.60 -5.35
CA GLY A 481 -0.93 -7.27 -5.97
C GLY A 481 -2.35 -6.70 -5.92
N GLN A 482 -3.37 -7.53 -6.14
CA GLN A 482 -4.77 -7.14 -5.98
C GLN A 482 -5.14 -6.86 -4.52
N ALA A 483 -4.64 -7.66 -3.57
CA ALA A 483 -4.85 -7.45 -2.13
C ALA A 483 -4.29 -6.09 -1.67
N VAL A 484 -3.05 -5.78 -2.06
CA VAL A 484 -2.41 -4.49 -1.77
C VAL A 484 -3.15 -3.35 -2.49
N ALA A 485 -3.61 -3.54 -3.73
CA ALA A 485 -4.41 -2.53 -4.42
C ALA A 485 -5.76 -2.26 -3.74
N ALA A 486 -6.38 -3.29 -3.13
CA ALA A 486 -7.63 -3.17 -2.39
C ALA A 486 -7.44 -2.48 -1.03
N SER A 487 -6.26 -2.58 -0.41
CA SER A 487 -5.95 -1.93 0.87
C SER A 487 -4.46 -1.54 0.93
N PRO A 488 -4.06 -0.45 0.25
CA PRO A 488 -2.64 -0.11 0.06
C PRO A 488 -1.93 0.31 1.36
N ASP A 489 -2.69 0.66 2.38
CA ASP A 489 -2.19 1.12 3.68
C ASP A 489 -2.36 0.07 4.80
N ASP A 490 -2.72 -1.19 4.51
CA ASP A 490 -2.71 -2.27 5.51
C ASP A 490 -1.29 -2.81 5.68
N ALA A 491 -0.63 -2.45 6.79
CA ALA A 491 0.73 -2.86 7.10
C ALA A 491 0.92 -4.38 7.16
N ARG A 492 -0.12 -5.13 7.56
CA ARG A 492 -0.06 -6.59 7.68
C ARG A 492 -0.01 -7.26 6.32
N LEU A 493 -0.69 -6.71 5.31
CA LEU A 493 -0.60 -7.23 3.94
C LEU A 493 0.79 -7.06 3.36
N HIS A 494 1.44 -5.93 3.63
CA HIS A 494 2.83 -5.69 3.24
C HIS A 494 3.81 -6.60 3.97
N ALA A 495 3.60 -6.85 5.28
CA ALA A 495 4.41 -7.82 6.02
C ALA A 495 4.23 -9.26 5.49
N ASP A 496 2.98 -9.69 5.25
CA ASP A 496 2.67 -11.00 4.68
C ASP A 496 3.33 -11.17 3.30
N LEU A 497 3.23 -10.15 2.43
CA LEU A 497 3.84 -10.14 1.10
C LEU A 497 5.37 -10.21 1.19
N GLY A 498 5.99 -9.42 2.07
CA GLY A 498 7.43 -9.44 2.29
C GLY A 498 7.93 -10.80 2.77
N TYR A 499 7.19 -11.44 3.68
CA TYR A 499 7.50 -12.80 4.11
C TYR A 499 7.37 -13.82 2.97
N GLN A 500 6.36 -13.70 2.09
CA GLN A 500 6.25 -14.58 0.92
C GLN A 500 7.38 -14.37 -0.09
N HIS A 501 7.81 -13.13 -0.34
CA HIS A 501 8.99 -12.86 -1.18
C HIS A 501 10.25 -13.46 -0.58
N TYR A 502 10.43 -13.37 0.74
CA TYR A 502 11.55 -14.01 1.43
C TYR A 502 11.56 -15.53 1.22
N LEU A 503 10.41 -16.21 1.40
CA LEU A 503 10.29 -17.65 1.15
C LEU A 503 10.53 -18.03 -0.31
N ALA A 504 10.23 -17.12 -1.25
CA ALA A 504 10.52 -17.28 -2.67
C ALA A 504 11.99 -16.97 -3.03
N GLY A 505 12.81 -16.53 -2.08
CA GLY A 505 14.21 -16.14 -2.29
C GLY A 505 14.42 -14.75 -2.90
N ASP A 506 13.35 -13.96 -3.04
CA ASP A 506 13.39 -12.59 -3.56
C ASP A 506 13.67 -11.60 -2.42
N LEU A 507 14.92 -11.54 -1.97
CA LEU A 507 15.36 -10.68 -0.88
C LEU A 507 15.06 -9.18 -1.13
N PRO A 508 15.30 -8.61 -2.33
CA PRO A 508 14.97 -7.21 -2.60
C PRO A 508 13.48 -6.90 -2.41
N ALA A 509 12.58 -7.68 -3.02
CA ALA A 509 11.14 -7.45 -2.88
C ALA A 509 10.65 -7.68 -1.44
N ALA A 510 11.27 -8.62 -0.70
CA ALA A 510 10.99 -8.84 0.71
C ALA A 510 11.32 -7.61 1.55
N ILE A 511 12.50 -7.01 1.34
CA ILE A 511 12.95 -5.80 2.04
C ILE A 511 12.05 -4.62 1.69
N ASP A 512 11.67 -4.43 0.43
CA ASP A 512 10.80 -3.33 0.01
C ASP A 512 9.41 -3.41 0.66
N ALA A 513 8.79 -4.60 0.64
CA ALA A 513 7.48 -4.81 1.25
C ALA A 513 7.51 -4.66 2.79
N LEU A 514 8.54 -5.18 3.47
CA LEU A 514 8.69 -4.99 4.92
C LEU A 514 9.03 -3.55 5.30
N SER A 515 9.79 -2.84 4.46
CA SER A 515 10.02 -1.39 4.64
C SER A 515 8.70 -0.65 4.60
N ARG A 516 7.84 -0.93 3.61
CA ARG A 516 6.50 -0.34 3.53
C ARG A 516 5.63 -0.67 4.74
N SER A 517 5.68 -1.92 5.22
CA SER A 517 4.99 -2.32 6.45
C SER A 517 5.46 -1.49 7.67
N SER A 518 6.77 -1.30 7.81
CA SER A 518 7.37 -0.54 8.91
C SER A 518 7.05 0.97 8.87
N GLU A 519 6.86 1.54 7.68
CA GLU A 519 6.39 2.92 7.51
C GLU A 519 4.93 3.10 7.91
N LEU A 520 4.10 2.10 7.61
CA LEU A 520 2.66 2.11 7.91
C LEU A 520 2.38 1.87 9.40
N GLU A 521 3.14 0.97 10.04
CA GLU A 521 3.07 0.69 11.47
C GLU A 521 4.46 0.79 12.14
N PRO A 522 4.94 2.03 12.44
CA PRO A 522 6.27 2.24 13.02
C PRO A 522 6.47 1.67 14.42
N GLY A 523 5.38 1.26 15.10
CA GLY A 523 5.37 0.68 16.45
C GLY A 523 5.43 -0.85 16.48
N ASN A 524 5.61 -1.53 15.35
CA ASN A 524 5.68 -2.99 15.29
C ASN A 524 7.15 -3.47 15.36
N ALA A 525 7.61 -3.82 16.57
CA ALA A 525 9.00 -4.23 16.81
C ALA A 525 9.43 -5.46 15.98
N HIS A 526 8.53 -6.41 15.76
CA HIS A 526 8.82 -7.64 15.00
C HIS A 526 9.04 -7.39 13.51
N VAL A 527 8.33 -6.43 12.92
CA VAL A 527 8.56 -6.03 11.52
C VAL A 527 9.95 -5.40 11.37
N TRP A 528 10.34 -4.50 12.27
CA TRP A 528 11.69 -3.92 12.30
C TRP A 528 12.78 -4.98 12.51
N SER A 529 12.55 -5.95 13.40
CA SER A 529 13.47 -7.07 13.62
C SER A 529 13.64 -7.94 12.36
N THR A 530 12.53 -8.25 11.68
CA THR A 530 12.55 -9.05 10.45
C THR A 530 13.24 -8.29 9.32
N LEU A 531 12.92 -7.01 9.15
CA LEU A 531 13.55 -6.13 8.17
C LEU A 531 15.07 -6.04 8.40
N GLY A 532 15.50 -5.82 9.63
CA GLY A 532 16.92 -5.79 9.98
C GLY A 532 17.63 -7.12 9.70
N SER A 533 16.98 -8.24 9.98
CA SER A 533 17.53 -9.57 9.68
C SER A 533 17.72 -9.80 8.18
N LEU A 534 16.76 -9.38 7.36
CA LEU A 534 16.87 -9.48 5.89
C LEU A 534 17.90 -8.51 5.33
N GLN A 535 18.00 -7.29 5.86
CA GLN A 535 19.03 -6.32 5.49
C GLN A 535 20.43 -6.86 5.81
N ALA A 536 20.63 -7.44 6.99
CA ALA A 536 21.89 -8.09 7.36
C ALA A 536 22.20 -9.27 6.42
N ALA A 537 21.22 -10.11 6.10
CA ALA A 537 21.38 -11.20 5.13
C ALA A 537 21.75 -10.69 3.72
N ALA A 538 21.27 -9.50 3.34
CA ALA A 538 21.62 -8.82 2.10
C ALA A 538 22.97 -8.05 2.18
N GLY A 539 23.68 -8.08 3.32
CA GLY A 539 24.93 -7.35 3.54
C GLY A 539 24.76 -5.85 3.80
N ARG A 540 23.52 -5.37 3.95
CA ARG A 540 23.19 -3.97 4.29
C ARG A 540 23.26 -3.76 5.81
N ASN A 541 24.46 -3.87 6.37
CA ASN A 541 24.65 -3.91 7.82
C ASN A 541 24.25 -2.60 8.53
N ASP A 542 24.51 -1.43 7.93
CA ASP A 542 24.12 -0.15 8.53
C ASP A 542 22.60 0.00 8.63
N ASP A 543 21.87 -0.36 7.55
CA ASP A 543 20.41 -0.37 7.55
C ASP A 543 19.87 -1.39 8.56
N ALA A 544 20.51 -2.56 8.65
CA ALA A 544 20.14 -3.60 9.60
C ALA A 544 20.27 -3.10 11.05
N ILE A 545 21.38 -2.44 11.39
CA ILE A 545 21.60 -1.85 12.72
C ILE A 545 20.50 -0.83 13.02
N ALA A 546 20.21 0.09 12.10
CA ALA A 546 19.15 1.09 12.29
C ALA A 546 17.77 0.45 12.53
N SER A 547 17.42 -0.60 11.75
CA SER A 547 16.18 -1.36 11.94
C SER A 547 16.15 -2.08 13.28
N PHE A 548 17.26 -2.71 13.68
CA PHE A 548 17.37 -3.38 14.98
C PHE A 548 17.27 -2.42 16.16
N GLU A 549 17.94 -1.27 16.11
CA GLU A 549 17.82 -0.23 17.13
C GLU A 549 16.39 0.30 17.23
N ARG A 550 15.70 0.46 16.10
CA ARG A 550 14.29 0.84 16.09
C ARG A 550 13.39 -0.22 16.72
N SER A 551 13.67 -1.49 16.48
CA SER A 551 12.99 -2.63 17.12
C SER A 551 13.16 -2.59 18.64
N LEU A 552 14.41 -2.46 19.12
CA LEU A 552 14.72 -2.43 20.56
C LEU A 552 14.18 -1.19 21.29
N ALA A 553 14.03 -0.06 20.58
CA ALA A 553 13.40 1.13 21.13
C ALA A 553 11.90 0.94 21.40
N ILE A 554 11.26 -0.05 20.76
CA ILE A 554 9.86 -0.40 20.97
C ILE A 554 9.76 -1.45 22.08
N GLU A 555 10.46 -2.58 21.94
CA GLU A 555 10.54 -3.61 22.97
C GLU A 555 11.85 -4.39 22.92
N PRO A 556 12.37 -4.89 24.05
CA PRO A 556 13.54 -5.76 24.06
C PRO A 556 13.23 -7.12 23.41
N ILE A 557 13.98 -7.47 22.37
CA ILE A 557 13.87 -8.76 21.66
C ILE A 557 15.23 -9.46 21.67
N GLU A 558 15.28 -10.69 22.19
CA GLU A 558 16.49 -11.50 22.28
C GLU A 558 17.19 -11.70 20.92
N ALA A 559 16.45 -12.10 19.90
CA ALA A 559 16.99 -12.32 18.56
C ALA A 559 17.64 -11.05 17.99
N VAL A 560 17.07 -9.87 18.27
CA VAL A 560 17.62 -8.58 17.82
C VAL A 560 18.93 -8.26 18.52
N LEU A 561 18.99 -8.43 19.85
CA LEU A 561 20.21 -8.25 20.62
C LEU A 561 21.32 -9.22 20.14
N ASN A 562 20.97 -10.49 19.90
CA ASN A 562 21.92 -11.46 19.37
C ASN A 562 22.43 -11.09 17.97
N ASN A 563 21.56 -10.60 17.08
CA ASN A 563 21.96 -10.19 15.74
C ASN A 563 22.84 -8.93 15.76
N LEU A 564 22.51 -7.93 16.57
CA LEU A 564 23.37 -6.75 16.78
C LEU A 564 24.73 -7.14 17.38
N GLY A 565 24.76 -8.07 18.34
CA GLY A 565 26.00 -8.62 18.86
C GLY A 565 26.84 -9.26 17.75
N THR A 566 26.21 -10.01 16.86
CA THR A 566 26.88 -10.68 15.73
C THR A 566 27.45 -9.68 14.72
N LEU A 567 26.70 -8.63 14.40
CA LEU A 567 27.19 -7.55 13.54
C LEU A 567 28.38 -6.81 14.17
N ARG A 568 28.35 -6.58 15.49
CA ARG A 568 29.49 -6.00 16.23
C ARG A 568 30.70 -6.92 16.26
N MET A 569 30.50 -8.23 16.43
CA MET A 569 31.58 -9.23 16.33
C MET A 569 32.26 -9.18 14.97
N GLN A 570 31.48 -9.09 13.88
CA GLN A 570 32.01 -8.98 12.52
C GLN A 570 32.77 -7.66 12.29
N ALA A 571 32.36 -6.58 12.97
CA ALA A 571 33.07 -5.31 12.97
C ALA A 571 34.30 -5.27 13.92
N GLY A 572 34.54 -6.32 14.70
CA GLY A 572 35.63 -6.41 15.67
C GLY A 572 35.36 -5.76 17.04
N ASP A 573 34.15 -5.24 17.28
CA ASP A 573 33.71 -4.70 18.57
C ASP A 573 33.25 -5.82 19.51
N THR A 574 34.21 -6.56 20.09
CA THR A 574 33.96 -7.72 20.95
C THR A 574 33.34 -7.32 22.30
N GLU A 575 33.72 -6.16 22.85
CA GLU A 575 33.16 -5.65 24.11
C GLU A 575 31.69 -5.24 23.94
N GLY A 576 31.39 -4.47 22.88
CA GLY A 576 30.02 -4.09 22.57
C GLY A 576 29.15 -5.29 22.17
N ALA A 577 29.71 -6.29 21.49
CA ALA A 577 29.03 -7.55 21.22
C ALA A 577 28.68 -8.30 22.52
N GLY A 578 29.65 -8.45 23.43
CA GLY A 578 29.45 -9.07 24.74
C GLY A 578 28.33 -8.42 25.56
N SER A 579 28.21 -7.08 25.49
CA SER A 579 27.11 -6.34 26.12
C SER A 579 25.73 -6.77 25.58
N HIS A 580 25.57 -6.82 24.25
CA HIS A 580 24.31 -7.25 23.63
C HIS A 580 23.99 -8.72 23.90
N TYR A 581 24.98 -9.61 23.80
CA TYR A 581 24.79 -11.02 24.10
C TYR A 581 24.41 -11.27 25.55
N ARG A 582 24.99 -10.52 26.51
CA ARG A 582 24.62 -10.62 27.93
C ARG A 582 23.15 -10.23 28.16
N GLN A 583 22.66 -9.20 27.47
CA GLN A 583 21.24 -8.84 27.50
C GLN A 583 20.35 -9.91 26.85
N ALA A 584 20.79 -10.49 25.71
CA ALA A 584 20.06 -11.57 25.05
C ALA A 584 19.92 -12.81 25.96
N VAL A 585 21.00 -13.20 26.65
CA VAL A 585 21.01 -14.29 27.64
C VAL A 585 20.07 -13.99 28.81
N GLN A 586 19.98 -12.74 29.28
CA GLN A 586 19.03 -12.37 30.33
C GLN A 586 17.57 -12.52 29.89
N LEU A 587 17.24 -12.21 28.63
CA LEU A 587 15.89 -12.38 28.09
C LEU A 587 15.53 -13.85 27.84
N ASN A 588 16.47 -14.67 27.36
CA ASN A 588 16.25 -16.09 27.13
C ASN A 588 17.43 -16.95 27.64
N PRO A 589 17.48 -17.21 28.95
CA PRO A 589 18.61 -17.93 29.55
C PRO A 589 18.67 -19.40 29.15
N ASN A 590 17.66 -19.94 28.47
CA ASN A 590 17.60 -21.36 28.08
C ASN A 590 18.16 -21.64 26.68
N ASN A 591 18.42 -20.61 25.87
CA ASN A 591 18.96 -20.80 24.53
C ASN A 591 20.49 -21.00 24.58
N PRO A 592 21.03 -22.20 24.28
CA PRO A 592 22.47 -22.47 24.36
C PRO A 592 23.30 -21.67 23.36
N GLU A 593 22.75 -21.26 22.21
CA GLU A 593 23.49 -20.48 21.22
C GLU A 593 23.84 -19.07 21.74
N LEU A 594 22.98 -18.46 22.56
CA LEU A 594 23.24 -17.14 23.14
C LEU A 594 24.41 -17.17 24.12
N TRP A 595 24.50 -18.22 24.93
CA TRP A 595 25.63 -18.46 25.82
C TRP A 595 26.92 -18.68 25.03
N GLY A 596 26.86 -19.45 23.94
CA GLY A 596 27.99 -19.66 23.03
C GLY A 596 28.50 -18.37 22.43
N ASN A 597 27.61 -17.52 21.90
CA ASN A 597 27.98 -16.24 21.31
C ASN A 597 28.55 -15.25 22.35
N LEU A 598 28.01 -15.23 23.57
CA LEU A 598 28.59 -14.47 24.68
C LEU A 598 29.99 -14.98 25.03
N ALA A 599 30.16 -16.30 25.13
CA ALA A 599 31.45 -16.91 25.45
C ALA A 599 32.50 -16.60 24.36
N ASP A 600 32.11 -16.67 23.08
CA ASP A 600 32.94 -16.30 21.95
C ASP A 600 33.40 -14.83 22.03
N ALA A 601 32.48 -13.90 22.35
CA ALA A 601 32.81 -12.49 22.53
C ALA A 601 33.78 -12.25 23.70
N LEU A 602 33.53 -12.90 24.84
CA LEU A 602 34.40 -12.80 26.02
C LEU A 602 35.81 -13.37 25.73
N ALA A 603 35.88 -14.54 25.10
CA ALA A 603 37.14 -15.19 24.73
C ALA A 603 37.96 -14.34 23.75
N LEU A 604 37.30 -13.66 22.80
CA LEU A 604 37.97 -12.76 21.87
C LEU A 604 38.37 -11.42 22.47
N SER A 605 37.61 -10.90 23.44
CA SER A 605 38.00 -9.69 24.18
C SER A 605 39.27 -9.92 25.01
N GLY A 606 39.44 -11.13 25.56
CA GLY A 606 40.58 -11.51 26.40
C GLY A 606 40.57 -10.88 27.80
N SER A 607 39.58 -10.05 28.13
CA SER A 607 39.50 -9.30 29.39
C SER A 607 39.08 -10.18 30.57
N GLU A 608 38.23 -11.19 30.34
CA GLU A 608 37.58 -11.98 31.39
C GLU A 608 37.66 -13.50 31.07
N PRO A 609 38.85 -14.11 31.10
CA PRO A 609 39.04 -15.50 30.65
C PRO A 609 38.29 -16.53 31.51
N ASP A 610 38.19 -16.29 32.83
CA ASP A 610 37.44 -17.17 33.74
C ASP A 610 35.93 -17.09 33.47
N GLU A 611 35.41 -15.88 33.15
CA GLU A 611 34.01 -15.70 32.75
C GLU A 611 33.74 -16.36 31.40
N ALA A 612 34.65 -16.25 30.43
CA ALA A 612 34.53 -16.93 29.14
C ALA A 612 34.44 -18.45 29.31
N ALA A 613 35.33 -19.05 30.11
CA ALA A 613 35.32 -20.49 30.39
C ALA A 613 34.03 -20.93 31.10
N ALA A 614 33.59 -20.18 32.12
CA ALA A 614 32.31 -20.45 32.80
C ALA A 614 31.11 -20.36 31.84
N THR A 615 31.13 -19.37 30.94
CA THR A 615 30.07 -19.14 29.95
C THR A 615 30.04 -20.27 28.91
N TYR A 616 31.20 -20.75 28.42
CA TYR A 616 31.28 -21.94 27.56
C TYR A 616 30.77 -23.20 28.26
N ALA A 617 31.08 -23.38 29.55
CA ALA A 617 30.59 -24.54 30.32
C ALA A 617 29.06 -24.54 30.38
N GLU A 618 28.46 -23.36 30.55
CA GLU A 618 27.02 -23.16 30.64
C GLU A 618 26.32 -23.30 29.27
N ALA A 619 26.98 -22.89 28.18
CA ALA A 619 26.60 -23.17 26.80
C ALA A 619 26.63 -24.68 26.49
N ALA A 620 27.73 -25.36 26.82
CA ALA A 620 27.91 -26.79 26.60
C ALA A 620 26.91 -27.63 27.40
N ARG A 621 26.64 -27.27 28.66
CA ARG A 621 25.65 -27.94 29.51
C ARG A 621 24.25 -27.92 28.86
N ARG A 622 23.77 -26.73 28.47
CA ARG A 622 22.48 -26.60 27.80
C ARG A 622 22.46 -27.26 26.42
N MET A 623 23.54 -27.15 25.67
CA MET A 623 23.62 -27.77 24.35
C MET A 623 23.56 -29.30 24.45
N ARG A 624 24.15 -29.91 25.49
CA ARG A 624 24.00 -31.36 25.79
C ARG A 624 22.54 -31.75 26.03
N GLU A 625 21.81 -30.94 26.81
CA GLU A 625 20.37 -31.14 27.02
C GLU A 625 19.59 -31.01 25.70
N PHE A 626 19.89 -29.99 24.90
CA PHE A 626 19.26 -29.75 23.59
C PHE A 626 19.47 -30.90 22.61
N VAL A 627 20.72 -31.35 22.41
CA VAL A 627 21.02 -32.45 21.48
C VAL A 627 20.48 -33.79 21.95
N THR A 628 20.22 -33.97 23.25
CA THR A 628 19.53 -35.16 23.75
C THR A 628 18.07 -35.18 23.29
N MET A 629 17.41 -34.02 23.28
CA MET A 629 16.04 -33.87 22.78
C MET A 629 15.97 -33.90 21.25
N LYS A 630 17.01 -33.39 20.57
CA LYS A 630 17.12 -33.32 19.10
C LYS A 630 18.44 -33.92 18.60
N PRO A 631 18.60 -35.25 18.65
CA PRO A 631 19.86 -35.91 18.28
C PRO A 631 20.22 -35.77 16.80
N GLY A 632 19.24 -35.49 15.94
CA GLY A 632 19.42 -35.30 14.49
C GLY A 632 19.77 -33.87 14.07
N ASP A 633 20.05 -32.95 14.99
CA ASP A 633 20.47 -31.58 14.65
C ASP A 633 22.00 -31.50 14.50
N ALA A 634 22.47 -31.51 13.26
CA ALA A 634 23.90 -31.50 12.94
C ALA A 634 24.62 -30.22 13.42
N LYS A 635 23.98 -29.06 13.24
CA LYS A 635 24.54 -27.76 13.66
C LYS A 635 24.69 -27.72 15.18
N ALA A 636 23.68 -28.19 15.93
CA ALA A 636 23.75 -28.24 17.39
C ALA A 636 24.88 -29.16 17.89
N GLN A 637 25.11 -30.31 17.23
CA GLN A 637 26.24 -31.19 17.54
C GLN A 637 27.59 -30.51 17.24
N ALA A 638 27.69 -29.76 16.13
CA ALA A 638 28.91 -29.02 15.77
C ALA A 638 29.18 -27.86 16.73
N LEU A 639 28.15 -27.14 17.19
CA LEU A 639 28.27 -26.11 18.22
C LEU A 639 28.69 -26.71 19.56
N LEU A 640 28.14 -27.88 19.94
CA LEU A 640 28.61 -28.60 21.13
C LEU A 640 30.11 -28.93 21.01
N ALA A 641 30.57 -29.39 19.84
CA ALA A 641 31.99 -29.64 19.59
C ALA A 641 32.84 -28.37 19.78
N TRP A 642 32.36 -27.24 19.25
CA TRP A 642 33.01 -25.93 19.41
C TRP A 642 33.15 -25.53 20.88
N TYR A 643 32.08 -25.67 21.68
CA TYR A 643 32.13 -25.32 23.10
C TYR A 643 33.06 -26.25 23.89
N LEU A 644 33.03 -27.55 23.62
CA LEU A 644 33.90 -28.54 24.26
C LEU A 644 35.37 -28.33 23.91
N ALA A 645 35.67 -27.92 22.68
CA ALA A 645 37.02 -27.62 22.25
C ALA A 645 37.57 -26.41 23.03
N ASN A 646 36.78 -25.35 23.23
CA ASN A 646 37.17 -24.18 24.04
C ASN A 646 37.28 -24.48 25.55
N LEU A 647 36.60 -25.51 26.05
CA LEU A 647 36.74 -26.00 27.42
C LEU A 647 37.98 -26.90 27.64
N GLY A 648 38.76 -27.18 26.59
CA GLY A 648 39.91 -28.07 26.67
C GLY A 648 39.52 -29.55 26.76
N GLU A 649 38.36 -29.95 26.22
CA GLU A 649 37.89 -31.33 26.12
C GLU A 649 37.99 -31.88 24.67
N PRO A 650 39.21 -32.01 24.08
CA PRO A 650 39.37 -32.28 22.64
C PRO A 650 38.80 -33.63 22.18
N GLY A 651 38.82 -34.66 23.04
CA GLY A 651 38.24 -35.97 22.71
C GLY A 651 36.71 -35.90 22.59
N ALA A 652 36.05 -35.24 23.54
CA ALA A 652 34.60 -35.05 23.50
C ALA A 652 34.17 -34.12 22.36
N ALA A 653 34.99 -33.11 22.04
CA ALA A 653 34.80 -32.24 20.89
C ALA A 653 34.88 -33.02 19.57
N ALA A 654 35.90 -33.87 19.38
CA ALA A 654 36.04 -34.71 18.20
C ALA A 654 34.86 -35.67 18.03
N ASP A 655 34.39 -36.30 19.11
CA ASP A 655 33.22 -37.19 19.09
C ASP A 655 31.94 -36.44 18.69
N ALA A 656 31.73 -35.23 19.22
CA ALA A 656 30.59 -34.39 18.86
C ALA A 656 30.65 -33.92 17.40
N LEU A 657 31.83 -33.57 16.91
CA LEU A 657 32.03 -33.16 15.53
C LEU A 657 31.79 -34.33 14.56
N ALA A 658 32.30 -35.52 14.88
CA ALA A 658 32.06 -36.73 14.08
C ALA A 658 30.57 -37.08 14.00
N ARG A 659 29.81 -36.90 15.11
CA ARG A 659 28.35 -37.03 15.09
C ARG A 659 27.69 -36.00 14.18
N ALA A 660 28.11 -34.73 14.24
CA ALA A 660 27.58 -33.67 13.38
C ALA A 660 27.77 -33.99 11.89
N GLU A 661 28.98 -34.39 11.50
CA GLU A 661 29.32 -34.76 10.12
C GLU A 661 28.55 -36.01 9.65
N ALA A 662 28.34 -36.99 10.54
CA ALA A 662 27.58 -38.20 10.23
C ALA A 662 26.08 -37.94 10.00
N ILE A 663 25.49 -36.91 10.63
CA ILE A 663 24.09 -36.53 10.43
C ILE A 663 23.89 -35.93 9.02
N GLY A 664 24.88 -35.20 8.49
CA GLY A 664 24.88 -34.71 7.11
C GLY A 664 23.90 -33.59 6.77
N GLN A 665 23.28 -32.94 7.77
CA GLN A 665 22.43 -31.75 7.58
C GLN A 665 23.24 -30.46 7.71
N GLN A 666 22.83 -29.39 7.03
CA GLN A 666 23.50 -28.07 7.08
C GLN A 666 25.02 -28.15 6.82
N PRO A 667 25.44 -28.75 5.69
CA PRO A 667 26.86 -29.08 5.45
C PRO A 667 27.77 -27.85 5.43
N ALA A 668 27.27 -26.69 5.00
CA ALA A 668 28.00 -25.43 5.00
C ALA A 668 28.33 -24.96 6.43
N GLU A 669 27.32 -24.88 7.30
CA GLU A 669 27.45 -24.45 8.70
C GLU A 669 28.33 -25.41 9.50
N VAL A 670 28.11 -26.73 9.35
CA VAL A 670 28.89 -27.75 10.04
C VAL A 670 30.36 -27.66 9.62
N ALA A 671 30.65 -27.45 8.33
CA ALA A 671 32.01 -27.35 7.84
C ALA A 671 32.77 -26.11 8.36
N VAL A 672 32.09 -24.96 8.54
CA VAL A 672 32.70 -23.78 9.18
C VAL A 672 33.04 -24.05 10.64
N LEU A 673 32.12 -24.65 11.41
CA LEU A 673 32.37 -25.02 12.81
C LEU A 673 33.47 -26.08 12.93
N ALA A 674 33.48 -27.05 12.01
CA ALA A 674 34.54 -28.06 11.91
C ALA A 674 35.91 -27.41 11.69
N ALA A 675 35.99 -26.40 10.81
CA ALA A 675 37.21 -25.65 10.58
C ALA A 675 37.69 -24.96 11.86
N GLN A 676 36.78 -24.33 12.62
CA GLN A 676 37.12 -23.67 13.89
C GLN A 676 37.63 -24.67 14.94
N VAL A 677 36.94 -25.80 15.11
CA VAL A 677 37.34 -26.86 16.06
C VAL A 677 38.71 -27.45 15.70
N ARG A 678 38.93 -27.80 14.42
CA ARG A 678 40.19 -28.35 13.93
C ARG A 678 41.34 -27.34 14.02
N ALA A 679 41.06 -26.06 13.77
CA ALA A 679 42.04 -24.99 13.94
C ALA A 679 42.48 -24.87 15.40
N LEU A 680 41.53 -24.89 16.34
CA LEU A 680 41.80 -24.83 17.78
C LEU A 680 42.60 -26.05 18.26
N ALA A 681 42.38 -27.22 17.65
CA ALA A 681 43.15 -28.44 17.91
C ALA A 681 44.56 -28.45 17.26
N GLY A 682 44.92 -27.43 16.47
CA GLY A 682 46.20 -27.37 15.76
C GLY A 682 46.26 -28.19 14.46
N GLU A 683 45.11 -28.66 13.95
CA GLU A 683 44.99 -29.49 12.75
C GLU A 683 44.81 -28.63 11.48
N GLU A 684 45.81 -27.80 11.15
CA GLU A 684 45.72 -26.77 10.10
C GLU A 684 45.27 -27.30 8.73
N ALA A 685 45.80 -28.46 8.30
CA ALA A 685 45.43 -29.07 7.02
C ALA A 685 43.96 -29.52 6.99
N ALA A 686 43.46 -30.09 8.09
CA ALA A 686 42.07 -30.53 8.21
C ALA A 686 41.12 -29.33 8.33
N ALA A 687 41.55 -28.26 9.01
CA ALA A 687 40.80 -27.01 9.08
C ALA A 687 40.63 -26.37 7.70
N ARG A 688 41.69 -26.28 6.89
CA ARG A 688 41.60 -25.79 5.50
C ARG A 688 40.69 -26.65 4.62
N ALA A 689 40.79 -27.98 4.74
CA ALA A 689 39.89 -28.89 4.01
C ALA A 689 38.42 -28.67 4.39
N SER A 690 38.15 -28.36 5.66
CA SER A 690 36.80 -28.03 6.14
C SER A 690 36.29 -26.70 5.56
N LEU A 691 37.14 -25.68 5.42
CA LEU A 691 36.75 -24.43 4.77
C LEU A 691 36.44 -24.61 3.28
N GLU A 692 37.23 -25.42 2.57
CA GLU A 692 36.92 -25.78 1.18
C GLU A 692 35.58 -26.53 1.06
N ALA A 693 35.29 -27.43 1.99
CA ALA A 693 33.98 -28.08 2.06
C ALA A 693 32.85 -27.08 2.34
N ALA A 694 33.06 -26.09 3.21
CA ALA A 694 32.08 -25.04 3.47
C ALA A 694 31.77 -24.22 2.21
N ARG A 695 32.81 -23.82 1.46
CA ARG A 695 32.67 -23.11 0.19
C ARG A 695 31.94 -23.96 -0.85
N ALA A 696 32.32 -25.22 -1.00
CA ALA A 696 31.67 -26.16 -1.91
C ALA A 696 30.20 -26.39 -1.56
N ALA A 697 29.84 -26.32 -0.28
CA ALA A 697 28.47 -26.41 0.21
C ALA A 697 27.68 -25.09 0.10
N GLY A 698 28.26 -24.03 -0.49
CA GLY A 698 27.58 -22.76 -0.76
C GLY A 698 27.66 -21.73 0.37
N MET A 699 28.61 -21.87 1.31
CA MET A 699 28.80 -20.86 2.34
C MET A 699 29.25 -19.52 1.74
N ALA A 700 28.55 -18.44 2.09
CA ALA A 700 28.91 -17.09 1.65
C ALA A 700 30.33 -16.72 2.13
N GLU A 701 31.18 -16.26 1.21
CA GLU A 701 32.58 -15.94 1.50
C GLU A 701 32.73 -14.88 2.59
N LEU A 702 31.77 -13.95 2.68
CA LEU A 702 31.73 -12.96 3.76
C LEU A 702 31.68 -13.63 5.14
N ARG A 703 30.86 -14.68 5.32
CA ARG A 703 30.77 -15.40 6.62
C ARG A 703 32.06 -16.11 6.99
N ILE A 704 32.87 -16.51 6.01
CA ILE A 704 34.16 -17.16 6.22
C ILE A 704 35.23 -16.11 6.55
N THR A 705 35.33 -15.06 5.75
CA THR A 705 36.38 -14.02 5.84
C THR A 705 36.17 -13.04 7.00
N THR A 706 34.94 -12.87 7.51
CA THR A 706 34.67 -12.05 8.71
C THR A 706 34.63 -12.88 10.00
N ASN A 707 34.93 -14.19 9.96
CA ASN A 707 34.93 -15.00 11.17
C ASN A 707 36.21 -14.72 12.00
N PRO A 708 36.08 -14.16 13.21
CA PRO A 708 37.24 -13.73 14.00
C PRO A 708 38.15 -14.89 14.43
N PHE A 709 37.61 -16.09 14.64
CA PHE A 709 38.41 -17.27 15.02
C PHE A 709 39.22 -17.82 13.84
N LEU A 710 38.63 -17.83 12.64
CA LEU A 710 39.35 -18.24 11.43
C LEU A 710 40.46 -17.24 11.07
N LEU A 711 40.19 -15.93 11.23
CA LEU A 711 41.18 -14.86 11.06
C LEU A 711 42.35 -15.01 12.05
N ARG A 712 42.04 -15.22 13.34
CA ARG A 712 43.07 -15.39 14.39
C ARG A 712 43.91 -16.65 14.17
N ALA A 713 43.33 -17.70 13.59
CA ALA A 713 44.02 -18.93 13.21
C ALA A 713 44.87 -18.79 11.93
N GLY A 714 44.83 -17.65 11.23
CA GLY A 714 45.55 -17.45 9.97
C GLY A 714 45.05 -18.32 8.81
N LEU A 715 43.80 -18.79 8.90
CA LEU A 715 43.19 -19.64 7.86
C LEU A 715 42.55 -18.85 6.72
N VAL A 716 42.24 -17.58 6.97
CA VAL A 716 41.60 -16.67 6.02
C VAL A 716 42.23 -15.29 6.13
N GLU A 717 42.23 -14.54 5.04
CA GLU A 717 42.63 -13.13 5.02
C GLU A 717 41.41 -12.24 5.23
N ALA A 718 41.59 -11.11 5.92
CA ALA A 718 40.51 -10.14 6.09
C ALA A 718 40.10 -9.58 4.73
N ALA A 719 38.80 -9.59 4.44
CA ALA A 719 38.28 -8.93 3.25
C ALA A 719 38.63 -7.43 3.31
N PRO A 720 39.06 -6.82 2.19
CA PRO A 720 39.32 -5.38 2.15
C PRO A 720 38.03 -4.64 2.54
N ALA A 721 38.14 -3.70 3.48
CA ALA A 721 37.00 -2.90 3.94
C ALA A 721 36.33 -2.23 2.73
N GLN A 722 35.10 -2.63 2.45
CA GLN A 722 34.27 -1.92 1.47
C GLN A 722 33.83 -0.62 2.14
N HIS A 723 34.38 0.50 1.67
CA HIS A 723 34.05 1.86 2.10
C HIS A 723 32.75 2.36 1.49
#